data_AF-A0A846TX16-F1
#
_entry.id   AF-A0A846TX16-F1
#
_cell.length_a   1.000
_cell.length_b   1.000
_cell.length_c   1.000
_cell.angle_alpha   90.00
_cell.angle_beta   90.00
_cell.angle_gamma   90.00
#
_symmetry.space_group_name_H-M   'P 1'
#
loop_
_entity.id
_entity.type
_entity.pdbx_description
1 polymer ?
#
loop_
_entity_poly.entity_id
_entity_poly.type
_entity_poly.pdbx_seq_one_letter_code
_entity_poly.pdbx_strand_id
1 'polypeptide(L)'
;MEINSIHNAFINALLADATYVDGLVEGGIPVSGAALVTKLQNRLTPDLAKYFSSHFDVIQQYLTDDLSQSGFDVTVFRSKADGQVFVSTRGTEGLADFAADGDLTLNGLARAQVVDMVNWWLRARTPAGVACPQIKVGPTSLGSVGIGATAPAVGDGTLSAVTSVVVNGHSLGGHLATAFGRIFGDSLPILHVYTYNSATFNPLSGFSFDQIEAALGMGVSAFPNGGVQTNFYATHGPDLTTQNITLGQIGLRIGLFNEESLDVLTVPNHFMFKLTDALALGDFLATLDPQFDLGKLSAMYEAASSNRNDALEGAIDSVATILRGVDPDVPIGDAGDSPPSRVAFHAALATLRADFEGLAGKIHIESSGLNLASKARADFGSLVSLLSLGPISLSGTNAANQASLENVLKSSWGNVYTSWQSDRSMSKERRDGGAAIFTDGYLSARSEMLVWLQAYNNRNLSYEKRLTSLGGILPIPIQGDFIYQDVSRGISLDIDGVNPGTLTSHYVRFGGEANDFLSGGALSDRLFGGGGADQLNGGDGDDYLEGGAAFDSLYGEKGNDTLLGGQGGDWLEGGVGADELKGGEGIDTYRFGTGWGHDVVEDSDGQGVLSVVGFESGLPQGKKVAEGRYRSANEKVIYSLTRISDSRIDLTISFSDRRDEITVRNWTSGSFGLTFDEVPVAPVSTQVGNTHTSPNDQLAGASDSDSLVGLSGNDALSGLAGDDVLEGGDGSDVLAGGAGADVLNGGAGDDYIFGSSDAAGAHWSETATSWVTIDGTVWRIPGVGPAVSSDQGNVIDAGEGNDWVAAGTASDVVRADAGNDLVYGMGGNDYVDGGDGADELHGDSVNTAPNNYNTTMPEQNGDDVLVGGAGNDTLIGEGGSDELYGGDDDDDIEGDAASDLVPASIHGNDYLDGGSGNDRLWGEGGDDDLFGGSGDDTLTGDAVSTALDGADHGNDYLDGEEGDDLLFGNGGDDTLFGGADDDQLVGDTAADAPNFQLESEYHGDDYLDGEDGQDTLIGAGGADTLYGGDGDDELIGDDDASRLAGEWHGDDYLNGEDGDDLL
;
A
#
# COMPACT_ATOMS: atom_id res chain seq x y z
N MET A 1 -32.80 -0.87 -25.52
CA MET A 1 -32.23 -0.11 -24.39
C MET A 1 -33.24 -0.15 -23.27
N GLU A 2 -32.81 -0.62 -22.11
CA GLU A 2 -33.65 -0.55 -20.92
C GLU A 2 -33.81 0.91 -20.51
N ILE A 3 -35.05 1.32 -20.29
CA ILE A 3 -35.42 2.68 -19.95
C ILE A 3 -34.72 3.14 -18.66
N ASN A 4 -34.38 2.21 -17.76
CA ASN A 4 -33.75 2.51 -16.48
C ASN A 4 -32.26 2.15 -16.45
N SER A 5 -31.57 2.11 -17.59
CA SER A 5 -30.12 1.93 -17.61
C SER A 5 -29.39 3.12 -16.98
N ILE A 6 -28.21 2.87 -16.40
CA ILE A 6 -27.38 3.93 -15.80
C ILE A 6 -27.06 5.02 -16.83
N HIS A 7 -26.73 4.63 -18.06
CA HIS A 7 -26.49 5.58 -19.15
C HIS A 7 -27.65 6.56 -19.38
N ASN A 8 -28.89 6.06 -19.43
CA ASN A 8 -30.04 6.93 -19.62
C ASN A 8 -30.27 7.86 -18.42
N ALA A 9 -30.02 7.37 -17.21
CA ALA A 9 -30.07 8.17 -15.99
C ALA A 9 -28.99 9.28 -16.01
N PHE A 10 -27.76 8.96 -16.38
CA PHE A 10 -26.65 9.91 -16.48
C PHE A 10 -26.92 11.00 -17.52
N ILE A 11 -27.28 10.62 -18.76
CA ILE A 11 -27.53 11.60 -19.83
C ILE A 11 -28.63 12.58 -19.42
N ASN A 12 -29.74 12.09 -18.84
CA ASN A 12 -30.83 12.98 -18.45
C ASN A 12 -30.51 13.81 -17.20
N ALA A 13 -29.59 13.35 -16.34
CA ALA A 13 -29.04 14.13 -15.24
C ALA A 13 -28.19 15.28 -15.78
N LEU A 14 -27.22 14.97 -16.65
CA LEU A 14 -26.36 15.95 -17.30
C LEU A 14 -27.14 17.03 -18.06
N LEU A 15 -28.19 16.64 -18.80
CA LEU A 15 -29.04 17.59 -19.52
C LEU A 15 -29.85 18.47 -18.55
N ALA A 16 -30.37 17.92 -17.46
CA ALA A 16 -31.06 18.69 -16.43
C ALA A 16 -30.11 19.67 -15.73
N ASP A 17 -28.87 19.27 -15.46
CA ASP A 17 -27.86 20.13 -14.83
C ASP A 17 -27.40 21.26 -15.76
N ALA A 18 -27.18 20.96 -17.04
CA ALA A 18 -26.85 21.96 -18.06
C ALA A 18 -27.92 23.05 -18.22
N THR A 19 -29.18 22.79 -17.83
CA THR A 19 -30.24 23.82 -17.91
C THR A 19 -30.11 24.95 -16.91
N TYR A 20 -29.27 24.81 -15.89
CA TYR A 20 -28.94 25.90 -14.96
C TYR A 20 -28.00 26.95 -15.58
N VAL A 21 -27.41 26.68 -16.75
CA VAL A 21 -26.56 27.64 -17.46
C VAL A 21 -27.38 28.59 -18.32
N ASP A 22 -27.27 29.90 -18.06
CA ASP A 22 -27.92 30.94 -18.85
C ASP A 22 -27.17 31.29 -20.15
N GLY A 23 -27.90 31.82 -21.12
CA GLY A 23 -27.32 32.34 -22.37
C GLY A 23 -26.82 31.26 -23.32
N LEU A 24 -27.41 30.06 -23.28
CA LEU A 24 -27.15 28.98 -24.26
C LEU A 24 -27.74 29.30 -25.65
N VAL A 25 -28.59 30.33 -25.74
CA VAL A 25 -29.07 30.92 -26.99
C VAL A 25 -28.89 32.44 -26.93
N GLU A 26 -28.07 33.00 -27.81
CA GLU A 26 -27.78 34.44 -27.86
C GLU A 26 -28.36 35.07 -29.13
N GLY A 27 -29.19 36.10 -28.98
CA GLY A 27 -29.82 36.77 -30.12
C GLY A 27 -30.71 35.84 -30.99
N GLY A 28 -31.21 34.75 -30.41
CA GLY A 28 -31.99 33.72 -31.11
C GLY A 28 -31.14 32.68 -31.84
N ILE A 29 -29.82 32.68 -31.67
CA ILE A 29 -28.88 31.73 -32.27
C ILE A 29 -28.34 30.80 -31.16
N PRO A 30 -28.49 29.47 -31.28
CA PRO A 30 -27.91 28.55 -30.31
C PRO A 30 -26.37 28.58 -30.30
N VAL A 31 -25.80 28.55 -29.10
CA VAL A 31 -24.35 28.50 -28.90
C VAL A 31 -23.85 27.09 -29.21
N SER A 32 -22.66 26.95 -29.81
CA SER A 32 -22.08 25.67 -30.22
C SER A 32 -20.55 25.66 -30.15
N GLY A 33 -19.94 24.48 -30.20
CA GLY A 33 -18.49 24.31 -30.23
C GLY A 33 -17.80 24.84 -28.97
N ALA A 34 -16.61 25.44 -29.12
CA ALA A 34 -15.83 25.95 -28.00
C ALA A 34 -16.59 26.98 -27.13
N ALA A 35 -17.43 27.83 -27.75
CA ALA A 35 -18.23 28.80 -27.01
C ALA A 35 -19.30 28.13 -26.12
N LEU A 36 -19.81 26.96 -26.53
CA LEU A 36 -20.74 26.18 -25.71
C LEU A 36 -20.00 25.55 -24.52
N VAL A 37 -18.80 25.01 -24.75
CA VAL A 37 -17.95 24.46 -23.67
C VAL A 37 -17.68 25.54 -22.62
N THR A 38 -17.22 26.73 -23.03
CA THR A 38 -16.94 27.84 -22.10
C THR A 38 -18.16 28.26 -21.28
N LYS A 39 -19.36 28.28 -21.89
CA LYS A 39 -20.57 28.61 -21.13
C LYS A 39 -20.94 27.52 -20.14
N LEU A 40 -20.86 26.26 -20.56
CA LEU A 40 -21.20 25.12 -19.72
C LEU A 40 -20.24 24.99 -18.53
N GLN A 41 -18.98 25.43 -18.67
CA GLN A 41 -17.99 25.44 -17.58
C GLN A 41 -18.38 26.29 -16.36
N ASN A 42 -19.39 27.15 -16.49
CA ASN A 42 -19.95 27.84 -15.32
C ASN A 42 -20.70 26.89 -14.37
N ARG A 43 -21.07 25.68 -14.83
CA ARG A 43 -21.88 24.71 -14.09
C ARG A 43 -21.35 23.28 -14.15
N LEU A 44 -20.74 22.90 -15.26
CA LEU A 44 -20.21 21.57 -15.52
C LEU A 44 -18.69 21.64 -15.49
N THR A 45 -18.04 20.58 -15.04
CA THR A 45 -16.59 20.46 -15.13
C THR A 45 -16.11 20.55 -16.59
N PRO A 46 -14.85 20.91 -16.85
CA PRO A 46 -14.32 20.99 -18.20
C PRO A 46 -14.58 19.75 -19.06
N ASP A 47 -14.48 18.55 -18.49
CA ASP A 47 -14.68 17.30 -19.24
C ASP A 47 -16.16 16.99 -19.47
N LEU A 48 -17.05 17.25 -18.51
CA LEU A 48 -18.49 17.19 -18.74
C LEU A 48 -18.95 18.20 -19.79
N ALA A 49 -18.42 19.42 -19.79
CA ALA A 49 -18.74 20.43 -20.79
C ALA A 49 -18.28 20.04 -22.20
N LYS A 50 -17.07 19.46 -22.32
CA LYS A 50 -16.56 18.89 -23.59
C LYS A 50 -17.43 17.72 -24.06
N TYR A 51 -17.75 16.78 -23.15
CA TYR A 51 -18.62 15.65 -23.43
C TYR A 51 -20.00 16.10 -23.90
N PHE A 52 -20.62 17.06 -23.20
CA PHE A 52 -21.90 17.62 -23.60
C PHE A 52 -21.84 18.20 -25.01
N SER A 53 -20.84 19.06 -25.27
CA SER A 53 -20.71 19.74 -26.56
C SER A 53 -20.44 18.75 -27.71
N SER A 54 -19.86 17.59 -27.47
CA SER A 54 -19.64 16.57 -28.51
C SER A 54 -20.89 15.74 -28.79
N HIS A 55 -21.83 15.62 -27.85
CA HIS A 55 -23.01 14.74 -27.96
C HIS A 55 -24.34 15.47 -28.18
N PHE A 56 -24.46 16.75 -27.82
CA PHE A 56 -25.73 17.47 -27.86
C PHE A 56 -25.63 18.82 -28.57
N ASP A 57 -26.73 19.20 -29.22
CA ASP A 57 -26.97 20.55 -29.75
C ASP A 57 -28.04 21.26 -28.91
N VAL A 58 -27.82 22.54 -28.63
CA VAL A 58 -28.87 23.43 -28.08
C VAL A 58 -29.82 23.81 -29.22
N ILE A 59 -31.13 23.63 -29.02
CA ILE A 59 -32.16 24.02 -30.00
C ILE A 59 -32.78 25.36 -29.62
N GLN A 60 -33.17 25.48 -28.35
CA GLN A 60 -33.90 26.64 -27.82
C GLN A 60 -33.63 26.74 -26.32
N GLN A 61 -33.50 27.95 -25.81
CA GLN A 61 -33.54 28.25 -24.39
C GLN A 61 -34.62 29.31 -24.18
N TYR A 62 -35.49 29.07 -23.21
CA TYR A 62 -36.50 30.01 -22.76
C TYR A 62 -36.25 30.27 -21.29
N LEU A 63 -35.80 31.50 -21.01
CA LEU A 63 -35.61 32.01 -19.67
C LEU A 63 -36.70 33.05 -19.40
N THR A 64 -37.21 33.07 -18.18
CA THR A 64 -38.12 34.11 -17.74
C THR A 64 -37.34 35.23 -17.07
N ASP A 65 -37.20 36.37 -17.77
CA ASP A 65 -36.74 37.62 -17.15
C ASP A 65 -37.62 37.94 -15.91
N ASP A 66 -37.05 38.59 -14.89
CA ASP A 66 -37.69 39.05 -13.61
C ASP A 66 -39.08 39.74 -13.74
N LEU A 67 -39.55 39.98 -14.97
CA LEU A 67 -40.78 40.65 -15.33
C LEU A 67 -41.98 39.72 -15.62
N SER A 68 -41.84 38.38 -15.63
CA SER A 68 -42.98 37.44 -15.83
C SER A 68 -43.48 36.69 -14.58
N GLN A 69 -42.89 36.93 -13.40
CA GLN A 69 -43.41 36.54 -12.07
C GLN A 69 -43.59 35.03 -11.77
N SER A 70 -43.18 34.09 -12.63
CA SER A 70 -43.35 32.64 -12.39
C SER A 70 -42.07 31.84 -12.13
N GLY A 71 -40.93 32.18 -12.74
CA GLY A 71 -39.69 31.41 -12.64
C GLY A 71 -39.70 30.10 -13.43
N PHE A 72 -40.33 30.07 -14.62
CA PHE A 72 -40.33 28.90 -15.51
C PHE A 72 -39.23 29.01 -16.57
N ASP A 73 -38.25 28.12 -16.47
CA ASP A 73 -37.14 28.05 -17.41
C ASP A 73 -37.03 26.65 -18.04
N VAL A 74 -36.72 26.63 -19.33
CA VAL A 74 -36.61 25.39 -20.11
C VAL A 74 -35.55 25.53 -21.20
N THR A 75 -34.76 24.47 -21.36
CA THR A 75 -33.83 24.33 -22.48
C THR A 75 -34.15 23.06 -23.25
N VAL A 76 -34.13 23.16 -24.57
CA VAL A 76 -34.38 22.04 -25.47
C VAL A 76 -33.10 21.64 -26.15
N PHE A 77 -32.72 20.38 -25.99
CA PHE A 77 -31.52 19.80 -26.57
C PHE A 77 -31.86 18.78 -27.64
N ARG A 78 -30.90 18.52 -28.53
CA ARG A 78 -30.95 17.45 -29.52
C ARG A 78 -29.71 16.58 -29.39
N SER A 79 -29.90 15.27 -29.27
CA SER A 79 -28.81 14.30 -29.42
C SER A 79 -28.27 14.32 -30.85
N LYS A 80 -26.95 14.40 -30.99
CA LYS A 80 -26.25 14.33 -32.28
C LYS A 80 -26.22 12.92 -32.85
N ALA A 81 -26.32 11.90 -32.00
CA ALA A 81 -26.22 10.51 -32.40
C ALA A 81 -27.47 10.02 -33.14
N ASP A 82 -28.65 10.38 -32.65
CA ASP A 82 -29.94 9.84 -33.13
C ASP A 82 -31.01 10.91 -33.40
N GLY A 83 -30.73 12.18 -33.13
CA GLY A 83 -31.66 13.28 -33.31
C GLY A 83 -32.76 13.35 -32.25
N GLN A 84 -32.69 12.55 -31.18
CA GLN A 84 -33.67 12.57 -30.09
C GLN A 84 -33.70 13.96 -29.44
N VAL A 85 -34.91 14.47 -29.19
CA VAL A 85 -35.13 15.79 -28.59
C VAL A 85 -35.44 15.64 -27.10
N PHE A 86 -34.79 16.46 -26.29
CA PHE A 86 -34.93 16.49 -24.84
C PHE A 86 -35.50 17.84 -24.42
N VAL A 87 -36.58 17.82 -23.64
CA VAL A 87 -37.17 19.01 -23.02
C VAL A 87 -36.75 19.00 -21.55
N SER A 88 -35.84 19.89 -21.20
CA SER A 88 -35.16 19.87 -19.90
C SER A 88 -35.56 21.12 -19.12
N THR A 89 -36.10 20.92 -17.92
CA THR A 89 -36.67 22.00 -17.09
C THR A 89 -35.90 22.12 -15.78
N ARG A 90 -35.55 23.35 -15.39
CA ARG A 90 -34.85 23.61 -14.11
C ARG A 90 -35.81 24.05 -13.00
N GLY A 91 -35.40 23.83 -11.76
CA GLY A 91 -36.03 24.39 -10.56
C GLY A 91 -35.42 25.74 -10.18
N THR A 92 -35.82 26.27 -9.02
CA THR A 92 -35.22 27.46 -8.40
C THR A 92 -33.95 27.09 -7.62
N GLU A 93 -32.98 28.01 -7.49
CA GLU A 93 -31.68 27.74 -6.85
C GLU A 93 -31.59 28.33 -5.43
N GLY A 94 -31.23 27.50 -4.43
CA GLY A 94 -30.90 27.93 -3.07
C GLY A 94 -31.85 27.45 -1.95
N LEU A 95 -31.41 27.57 -0.69
CA LEU A 95 -32.12 27.07 0.51
C LEU A 95 -33.48 27.77 0.77
N ALA A 96 -33.53 29.09 0.54
CA ALA A 96 -34.78 29.85 0.67
C ALA A 96 -35.80 29.47 -0.42
N ASP A 97 -35.28 29.09 -1.58
CA ASP A 97 -36.04 28.68 -2.75
C ASP A 97 -36.50 27.21 -2.65
N PHE A 98 -35.73 26.31 -2.02
CA PHE A 98 -36.19 24.96 -1.66
C PHE A 98 -37.39 24.98 -0.70
N ALA A 99 -37.39 25.88 0.29
CA ALA A 99 -38.53 26.08 1.18
C ALA A 99 -39.73 26.66 0.42
N ALA A 100 -39.50 27.56 -0.55
CA ALA A 100 -40.54 28.09 -1.42
C ALA A 100 -41.10 27.03 -2.39
N ASP A 101 -40.27 26.15 -2.93
CA ASP A 101 -40.64 24.99 -3.77
C ASP A 101 -41.46 23.97 -2.97
N GLY A 102 -41.05 23.69 -1.72
CA GLY A 102 -41.81 22.89 -0.76
C GLY A 102 -43.17 23.49 -0.44
N ASP A 103 -43.24 24.81 -0.24
CA ASP A 103 -44.49 25.52 0.05
C ASP A 103 -45.41 25.62 -1.20
N LEU A 104 -44.84 25.77 -2.40
CA LEU A 104 -45.55 25.73 -3.70
C LEU A 104 -46.13 24.35 -4.01
N THR A 105 -45.44 23.29 -3.60
CA THR A 105 -45.86 21.89 -3.82
C THR A 105 -46.84 21.40 -2.76
N LEU A 106 -46.72 21.87 -1.50
CA LEU A 106 -47.63 21.56 -0.39
C LEU A 106 -48.93 22.41 -0.39
N ASN A 107 -48.87 23.71 -0.75
CA ASN A 107 -50.03 24.63 -0.70
C ASN A 107 -50.83 24.73 -2.01
N GLY A 108 -50.36 24.11 -3.10
CA GLY A 108 -51.18 23.86 -4.28
C GLY A 108 -50.66 24.50 -5.56
N LEU A 109 -49.67 23.79 -6.13
CA LEU A 109 -49.24 23.71 -7.53
C LEU A 109 -48.57 24.99 -8.04
N ALA A 110 -47.41 24.81 -8.68
CA ALA A 110 -46.68 25.79 -9.46
C ALA A 110 -47.49 26.27 -10.70
N ARG A 111 -48.70 26.81 -10.46
CA ARG A 111 -49.73 27.08 -11.48
C ARG A 111 -49.25 28.09 -12.50
N ALA A 112 -48.49 29.09 -12.05
CA ALA A 112 -47.89 30.09 -12.92
C ALA A 112 -46.84 29.43 -13.82
N GLN A 113 -45.93 28.63 -13.26
CA GLN A 113 -44.93 27.91 -14.04
C GLN A 113 -45.54 26.91 -15.03
N VAL A 114 -46.56 26.14 -14.63
CA VAL A 114 -47.27 25.21 -15.52
C VAL A 114 -47.99 25.95 -16.65
N VAL A 115 -48.62 27.09 -16.36
CA VAL A 115 -49.26 27.95 -17.39
C VAL A 115 -48.23 28.47 -18.38
N ASP A 116 -47.08 28.94 -17.90
CA ASP A 116 -46.01 29.46 -18.76
C ASP A 116 -45.36 28.36 -19.59
N MET A 117 -45.14 27.18 -19.01
CA MET A 117 -44.72 25.97 -19.73
C MET A 117 -45.69 25.62 -20.86
N VAL A 118 -46.99 25.61 -20.58
CA VAL A 118 -48.00 25.31 -21.60
C VAL A 118 -48.01 26.36 -22.71
N ASN A 119 -47.98 27.64 -22.34
CA ASN A 119 -47.96 28.76 -23.26
C ASN A 119 -46.70 28.75 -24.14
N TRP A 120 -45.54 28.49 -23.56
CA TRP A 120 -44.27 28.29 -24.27
C TRP A 120 -44.38 27.14 -25.26
N TRP A 121 -44.77 25.95 -24.80
CA TRP A 121 -44.82 24.76 -25.66
C TRP A 121 -45.75 24.95 -26.86
N LEU A 122 -46.93 25.56 -26.63
CA LEU A 122 -47.88 25.87 -27.70
C LEU A 122 -47.31 26.84 -28.74
N ARG A 123 -46.56 27.86 -28.31
CA ARG A 123 -45.87 28.79 -29.24
C ARG A 123 -44.76 28.08 -30.01
N ALA A 124 -43.94 27.30 -29.31
CA ALA A 124 -42.79 26.61 -29.89
C ALA A 124 -43.20 25.57 -30.95
N ARG A 125 -44.29 24.85 -30.70
CA ARG A 125 -44.82 23.79 -31.59
C ARG A 125 -45.66 24.32 -32.74
N THR A 126 -46.26 25.49 -32.58
CA THR A 126 -47.11 26.06 -33.63
C THR A 126 -46.22 26.68 -34.71
N PRO A 127 -46.43 26.36 -36.01
CA PRO A 127 -45.63 26.93 -37.09
C PRO A 127 -45.57 28.46 -37.05
N ALA A 128 -44.42 29.00 -37.45
CA ALA A 128 -44.16 30.45 -37.42
C ALA A 128 -45.29 31.23 -38.11
N GLY A 129 -45.87 32.22 -37.42
CA GLY A 129 -46.93 33.06 -37.97
C GLY A 129 -48.36 32.51 -37.82
N VAL A 130 -48.54 31.29 -37.31
CA VAL A 130 -49.86 30.69 -37.07
C VAL A 130 -50.33 31.02 -35.65
N ALA A 131 -51.61 31.38 -35.50
CA ALA A 131 -52.18 31.68 -34.18
C ALA A 131 -52.30 30.41 -33.32
N CYS A 132 -51.87 30.49 -32.06
CA CYS A 132 -51.97 29.42 -31.07
C CYS A 132 -52.76 29.89 -29.84
N PRO A 133 -53.57 29.01 -29.22
CA PRO A 133 -54.28 29.34 -27.99
C PRO A 133 -53.30 29.56 -26.84
N GLN A 134 -53.70 30.36 -25.86
CA GLN A 134 -52.92 30.69 -24.68
C GLN A 134 -53.84 30.70 -23.45
N ILE A 135 -53.25 30.47 -22.28
CA ILE A 135 -53.91 30.49 -20.98
C ILE A 135 -53.24 31.49 -20.04
N LYS A 136 -53.92 31.85 -18.95
CA LYS A 136 -53.39 32.71 -17.89
C LYS A 136 -53.88 32.27 -16.52
N VAL A 137 -53.09 32.56 -15.50
CA VAL A 137 -53.54 32.54 -14.10
C VAL A 137 -54.34 33.81 -13.84
N GLY A 138 -55.55 33.68 -13.27
CA GLY A 138 -56.36 34.84 -12.94
C GLY A 138 -57.60 34.49 -12.10
N PRO A 139 -58.38 35.50 -11.68
CA PRO A 139 -59.61 35.27 -10.95
C PRO A 139 -60.63 34.54 -11.84
N THR A 140 -61.26 33.51 -11.30
CA THR A 140 -62.41 32.83 -11.92
C THR A 140 -63.71 33.61 -11.68
N SER A 141 -64.76 33.28 -12.42
CA SER A 141 -66.10 33.87 -12.26
C SER A 141 -66.75 33.64 -10.88
N LEU A 142 -66.14 32.80 -10.03
CA LEU A 142 -66.61 32.46 -8.68
C LEU A 142 -65.73 33.05 -7.56
N GLY A 143 -64.77 33.91 -7.89
CA GLY A 143 -63.94 34.61 -6.89
C GLY A 143 -62.76 33.80 -6.33
N SER A 144 -62.50 32.60 -6.84
CA SER A 144 -61.27 31.83 -6.60
C SER A 144 -60.22 32.09 -7.69
N VAL A 145 -58.94 31.84 -7.40
CA VAL A 145 -57.87 31.85 -8.42
C VAL A 145 -57.96 30.57 -9.27
N GLY A 146 -57.89 30.67 -10.60
CA GLY A 146 -57.95 29.52 -11.50
C GLY A 146 -57.34 29.81 -12.88
N ILE A 147 -57.32 28.79 -13.75
CA ILE A 147 -56.74 28.88 -15.10
C ILE A 147 -57.86 29.15 -16.12
N GLY A 148 -57.62 30.10 -17.02
CA GLY A 148 -58.55 30.42 -18.10
C GLY A 148 -57.85 30.88 -19.38
N ALA A 149 -58.58 30.84 -20.50
CA ALA A 149 -58.05 31.28 -21.79
C ALA A 149 -57.71 32.78 -21.80
N THR A 150 -56.68 33.15 -22.56
CA THR A 150 -56.28 34.54 -22.83
C THR A 150 -56.18 34.79 -24.34
N ALA A 151 -55.77 36.00 -24.74
CA ALA A 151 -55.59 36.33 -26.15
C ALA A 151 -54.59 35.36 -26.82
N PRO A 152 -54.89 34.83 -28.02
CA PRO A 152 -53.98 33.94 -28.75
C PRO A 152 -52.63 34.61 -29.01
N ALA A 153 -51.56 33.82 -28.96
CA ALA A 153 -50.23 34.23 -29.39
C ALA A 153 -49.95 33.72 -30.81
N VAL A 154 -48.81 34.13 -31.38
CA VAL A 154 -48.33 33.61 -32.66
C VAL A 154 -47.25 32.58 -32.38
N GLY A 155 -47.30 31.45 -33.08
CA GLY A 155 -46.27 30.43 -33.01
C GLY A 155 -44.93 30.95 -33.53
N ASP A 156 -43.84 30.49 -32.91
CA ASP A 156 -42.47 30.77 -33.36
C ASP A 156 -41.92 29.63 -34.26
N GLY A 157 -42.54 28.45 -34.23
CA GLY A 157 -42.24 27.31 -35.10
C GLY A 157 -40.95 26.56 -34.77
N THR A 158 -40.20 26.95 -33.74
CA THR A 158 -38.89 26.39 -33.36
C THR A 158 -38.91 24.88 -33.17
N LEU A 159 -39.99 24.32 -32.61
CA LEU A 159 -40.15 22.90 -32.30
C LEU A 159 -41.24 22.21 -33.13
N SER A 160 -41.76 22.87 -34.18
CA SER A 160 -42.85 22.36 -35.01
C SER A 160 -42.54 21.02 -35.71
N ALA A 161 -41.25 20.73 -35.95
CA ALA A 161 -40.78 19.50 -36.59
C ALA A 161 -40.55 18.33 -35.62
N VAL A 162 -40.65 18.54 -34.30
CA VAL A 162 -40.41 17.50 -33.29
C VAL A 162 -41.52 16.44 -33.31
N THR A 163 -41.17 15.16 -33.34
CA THR A 163 -42.16 14.06 -33.42
C THR A 163 -42.28 13.25 -32.13
N SER A 164 -41.28 13.30 -31.27
CA SER A 164 -41.23 12.66 -29.95
C SER A 164 -40.24 13.41 -29.06
N VAL A 165 -40.41 13.30 -27.74
CA VAL A 165 -39.48 13.90 -26.78
C VAL A 165 -39.21 12.98 -25.61
N VAL A 166 -38.04 13.16 -25.00
CA VAL A 166 -37.77 12.78 -23.61
C VAL A 166 -37.88 14.04 -22.78
N VAL A 167 -38.45 13.96 -21.58
CA VAL A 167 -38.62 15.13 -20.70
C VAL A 167 -37.83 14.88 -19.43
N ASN A 168 -37.05 15.86 -18.98
CA ASN A 168 -36.33 15.75 -17.73
C ASN A 168 -36.36 17.03 -16.88
N GLY A 169 -36.06 16.89 -15.60
CA GLY A 169 -35.94 18.02 -14.70
C GLY A 169 -35.58 17.66 -13.27
N HIS A 170 -35.02 18.64 -12.58
CA HIS A 170 -34.56 18.57 -11.19
C HIS A 170 -35.46 19.39 -10.27
N SER A 171 -35.67 18.97 -9.02
CA SER A 171 -36.48 19.73 -8.03
C SER A 171 -37.88 20.07 -8.57
N LEU A 172 -38.28 21.35 -8.55
CA LEU A 172 -39.48 21.87 -9.18
C LEU A 172 -39.50 21.66 -10.71
N GLY A 173 -38.35 21.66 -11.38
CA GLY A 173 -38.23 21.26 -12.77
C GLY A 173 -38.73 19.83 -12.99
N GLY A 174 -38.43 18.90 -12.09
CA GLY A 174 -38.96 17.54 -12.15
C GLY A 174 -40.50 17.50 -12.07
N HIS A 175 -41.09 18.34 -11.22
CA HIS A 175 -42.54 18.52 -11.14
C HIS A 175 -43.11 19.03 -12.48
N LEU A 176 -42.45 20.00 -13.10
CA LEU A 176 -42.85 20.53 -14.41
C LEU A 176 -42.70 19.47 -15.53
N ALA A 177 -41.65 18.67 -15.50
CA ALA A 177 -41.45 17.55 -16.42
C ALA A 177 -42.59 16.53 -16.35
N THR A 178 -43.03 16.16 -15.13
CA THR A 178 -44.20 15.30 -14.94
C THR A 178 -45.49 15.98 -15.42
N ALA A 179 -45.69 17.27 -15.14
CA ALA A 179 -46.85 18.02 -15.65
C ALA A 179 -46.88 18.06 -17.19
N PHE A 180 -45.72 18.26 -17.82
CA PHE A 180 -45.57 18.26 -19.26
C PHE A 180 -45.99 16.91 -19.86
N GLY A 181 -45.46 15.81 -19.30
CA GLY A 181 -45.81 14.46 -19.73
C GLY A 181 -47.31 14.17 -19.64
N ARG A 182 -47.97 14.68 -18.59
CA ARG A 182 -49.41 14.57 -18.42
C ARG A 182 -50.22 15.43 -19.39
N ILE A 183 -49.85 16.70 -19.57
CA ILE A 183 -50.65 17.63 -20.39
C ILE A 183 -50.54 17.28 -21.87
N PHE A 184 -49.34 16.92 -22.32
CA PHE A 184 -49.06 16.75 -23.74
C PHE A 184 -48.95 15.29 -24.20
N GLY A 185 -48.95 14.31 -23.29
CA GLY A 185 -48.74 12.90 -23.62
C GLY A 185 -49.73 12.29 -24.62
N ASP A 186 -50.97 12.81 -24.70
CA ASP A 186 -51.95 12.38 -25.70
C ASP A 186 -51.74 13.02 -27.08
N SER A 187 -51.01 14.14 -27.12
CA SER A 187 -50.78 14.97 -28.32
C SER A 187 -49.38 14.82 -28.92
N LEU A 188 -48.46 14.22 -28.16
CA LEU A 188 -47.05 14.05 -28.50
C LEU A 188 -46.54 12.76 -27.84
N PRO A 189 -45.89 11.85 -28.59
CA PRO A 189 -45.17 10.73 -28.01
C PRO A 189 -44.08 11.20 -27.02
N ILE A 190 -44.33 10.97 -25.73
CA ILE A 190 -43.34 11.11 -24.65
C ILE A 190 -42.67 9.75 -24.49
N LEU A 191 -41.39 9.66 -24.84
CA LEU A 191 -40.65 8.40 -24.77
C LEU A 191 -40.39 8.00 -23.31
N HIS A 192 -40.01 8.97 -22.47
CA HIS A 192 -39.89 8.81 -21.02
C HIS A 192 -39.83 10.16 -20.31
N VAL A 193 -40.07 10.15 -19.01
CA VAL A 193 -39.94 11.29 -18.10
C VAL A 193 -38.92 10.95 -17.01
N TYR A 194 -37.76 11.59 -17.03
CA TYR A 194 -36.72 11.42 -16.01
C TYR A 194 -36.74 12.57 -15.03
N THR A 195 -36.85 12.26 -13.75
CA THR A 195 -36.95 13.27 -12.69
C THR A 195 -35.89 13.02 -11.64
N TYR A 196 -35.30 14.10 -11.10
CA TYR A 196 -34.20 14.04 -10.14
C TYR A 196 -34.57 14.87 -8.91
N ASN A 197 -34.54 14.24 -7.74
CA ASN A 197 -34.98 14.85 -6.48
C ASN A 197 -36.33 15.59 -6.62
N SER A 198 -37.23 15.06 -7.45
CA SER A 198 -38.42 15.81 -7.84
C SER A 198 -39.46 15.84 -6.74
N ALA A 199 -40.07 17.01 -6.57
CA ALA A 199 -41.28 17.15 -5.76
C ALA A 199 -42.47 16.43 -6.41
N THR A 200 -43.43 15.99 -5.58
CA THR A 200 -44.59 15.18 -5.99
C THR A 200 -45.82 16.00 -6.43
N PHE A 201 -46.86 15.32 -6.94
CA PHE A 201 -48.20 15.87 -7.16
C PHE A 201 -49.18 15.28 -6.15
N ASN A 202 -49.85 16.12 -5.36
CA ASN A 202 -50.95 15.65 -4.51
C ASN A 202 -52.18 15.29 -5.38
N PRO A 203 -52.57 14.01 -5.50
CA PRO A 203 -53.70 13.59 -6.35
C PRO A 203 -55.07 14.05 -5.83
N LEU A 204 -55.16 14.47 -4.56
CA LEU A 204 -56.38 14.98 -3.92
C LEU A 204 -56.55 16.50 -4.05
N SER A 205 -55.54 17.23 -4.56
CA SER A 205 -55.55 18.69 -4.66
C SER A 205 -56.51 19.24 -5.73
N GLY A 206 -57.01 18.38 -6.62
CA GLY A 206 -58.16 18.64 -7.50
C GLY A 206 -58.07 19.87 -8.43
N PHE A 207 -56.90 20.46 -8.68
CA PHE A 207 -56.80 21.74 -9.41
C PHE A 207 -55.65 21.81 -10.43
N SER A 208 -55.78 22.73 -11.40
CA SER A 208 -54.97 23.03 -12.60
C SER A 208 -55.25 22.21 -13.88
N PHE A 209 -55.05 20.90 -13.93
CA PHE A 209 -55.09 20.15 -15.20
C PHE A 209 -56.47 20.12 -15.88
N ASP A 210 -57.55 19.86 -15.14
CA ASP A 210 -58.92 19.88 -15.68
C ASP A 210 -59.31 21.29 -16.19
N GLN A 211 -58.75 22.33 -15.58
CA GLN A 211 -58.96 23.72 -16.01
C GLN A 211 -58.17 24.05 -17.27
N ILE A 212 -56.97 23.48 -17.41
CA ILE A 212 -56.16 23.56 -18.64
C ILE A 212 -56.90 22.85 -19.78
N GLU A 213 -57.39 21.63 -19.54
CA GLU A 213 -58.23 20.88 -20.50
C GLU A 213 -59.48 21.69 -20.89
N ALA A 214 -60.20 22.26 -19.92
CA ALA A 214 -61.38 23.08 -20.20
C ALA A 214 -61.06 24.39 -20.96
N ALA A 215 -59.90 25.01 -20.70
CA ALA A 215 -59.51 26.27 -21.33
C ALA A 215 -58.95 26.09 -22.75
N LEU A 216 -58.25 24.99 -23.01
CA LEU A 216 -57.57 24.72 -24.27
C LEU A 216 -58.28 23.69 -25.15
N GLY A 217 -59.20 22.90 -24.57
CA GLY A 217 -59.87 21.80 -25.26
C GLY A 217 -58.94 20.64 -25.64
N MET A 218 -57.77 20.54 -24.98
CA MET A 218 -56.80 19.47 -25.17
C MET A 218 -57.05 18.36 -24.15
N GLY A 219 -57.07 17.10 -24.59
CA GLY A 219 -57.17 15.95 -23.68
C GLY A 219 -55.88 15.82 -22.87
N VAL A 220 -56.01 15.77 -21.54
CA VAL A 220 -54.89 15.44 -20.66
C VAL A 220 -54.81 13.93 -20.49
N SER A 221 -53.59 13.39 -20.55
CA SER A 221 -53.37 11.96 -20.37
C SER A 221 -53.50 11.57 -18.89
N ALA A 222 -53.56 10.26 -18.64
CA ALA A 222 -53.34 9.76 -17.28
C ALA A 222 -51.93 10.14 -16.81
N PHE A 223 -51.75 10.33 -15.51
CA PHE A 223 -50.41 10.54 -14.96
C PHE A 223 -49.45 9.42 -15.41
N PRO A 224 -48.18 9.74 -15.70
CA PRO A 224 -47.17 8.75 -16.01
C PRO A 224 -47.15 7.61 -14.97
N ASN A 225 -47.08 6.37 -15.43
CA ASN A 225 -46.87 5.22 -14.54
C ASN A 225 -45.38 4.85 -14.52
N GLY A 226 -45.00 3.80 -13.78
CA GLY A 226 -43.59 3.38 -13.68
C GLY A 226 -42.92 2.94 -14.99
N GLY A 227 -43.68 2.76 -16.08
CA GLY A 227 -43.14 2.53 -17.42
C GLY A 227 -42.96 3.81 -18.25
N VAL A 228 -43.31 4.98 -17.71
CA VAL A 228 -43.28 6.29 -18.41
C VAL A 228 -42.53 7.36 -17.61
N GLN A 229 -42.46 7.23 -16.27
CA GLN A 229 -41.67 8.13 -15.42
C GLN A 229 -40.77 7.35 -14.46
N THR A 230 -39.53 7.82 -14.33
CA THR A 230 -38.59 7.37 -13.30
C THR A 230 -38.08 8.59 -12.51
N ASN A 231 -38.19 8.52 -11.19
CA ASN A 231 -37.67 9.51 -10.26
C ASN A 231 -36.45 8.95 -9.51
N PHE A 232 -35.28 9.53 -9.78
CA PHE A 232 -34.05 9.28 -9.04
C PHE A 232 -33.97 10.24 -7.87
N TYR A 233 -33.66 9.73 -6.69
CA TYR A 233 -33.58 10.56 -5.49
C TYR A 233 -32.42 10.13 -4.60
N ALA A 234 -31.82 11.09 -3.91
CA ALA A 234 -30.81 10.80 -2.89
C ALA A 234 -31.47 10.06 -1.71
N THR A 235 -30.97 8.87 -1.36
CA THR A 235 -31.56 8.00 -0.32
C THR A 235 -31.59 8.62 1.08
N HIS A 236 -30.71 9.59 1.35
CA HIS A 236 -30.60 10.34 2.60
C HIS A 236 -31.12 11.80 2.49
N GLY A 237 -31.91 12.07 1.43
CA GLY A 237 -32.63 13.32 1.14
C GLY A 237 -33.69 13.79 2.16
N PRO A 238 -34.14 15.06 2.11
CA PRO A 238 -35.27 15.56 2.90
C PRO A 238 -36.53 14.75 2.62
N ASP A 239 -37.35 14.55 3.66
CA ASP A 239 -38.56 13.71 3.61
C ASP A 239 -39.53 14.05 2.46
N LEU A 240 -39.53 15.29 1.96
CA LEU A 240 -40.31 15.76 0.80
C LEU A 240 -39.94 15.06 -0.52
N THR A 241 -38.68 14.69 -0.70
CA THR A 241 -38.17 13.98 -1.89
C THR A 241 -37.97 12.49 -1.59
N THR A 242 -37.80 12.09 -0.33
CA THR A 242 -37.41 10.73 0.09
C THR A 242 -38.53 9.84 0.63
N GLN A 243 -39.51 10.34 1.39
CA GLN A 243 -40.52 9.50 2.06
C GLN A 243 -41.92 9.51 1.43
N ASN A 244 -42.53 8.31 1.40
CA ASN A 244 -43.72 7.98 0.60
C ASN A 244 -45.07 8.19 1.31
N ILE A 245 -45.13 8.80 2.51
CA ILE A 245 -46.24 8.46 3.45
C ILE A 245 -47.36 9.50 3.53
N THR A 246 -47.46 10.50 2.65
CA THR A 246 -48.66 11.39 2.67
C THR A 246 -49.07 12.04 1.35
N LEU A 247 -48.19 12.10 0.33
CA LEU A 247 -48.43 12.91 -0.87
C LEU A 247 -48.50 12.13 -2.21
N GLY A 248 -48.23 10.82 -2.23
CA GLY A 248 -48.45 9.94 -3.39
C GLY A 248 -47.57 10.22 -4.62
N GLN A 249 -46.26 9.95 -4.52
CA GLN A 249 -45.31 10.07 -5.65
C GLN A 249 -45.68 9.21 -6.86
N ILE A 250 -45.39 9.74 -8.05
CA ILE A 250 -45.80 9.22 -9.36
C ILE A 250 -44.59 8.63 -10.08
N GLY A 251 -44.79 7.50 -10.79
CA GLY A 251 -43.72 6.80 -11.52
C GLY A 251 -42.94 5.78 -10.69
N LEU A 252 -41.88 5.23 -11.29
CA LEU A 252 -40.91 4.36 -10.64
C LEU A 252 -39.96 5.22 -9.79
N ARG A 253 -39.61 4.76 -8.59
CA ARG A 253 -38.64 5.43 -7.73
C ARG A 253 -37.40 4.59 -7.59
N ILE A 254 -36.23 5.22 -7.78
CA ILE A 254 -34.94 4.59 -7.63
C ILE A 254 -34.12 5.47 -6.69
N GLY A 255 -33.72 4.91 -5.55
CA GLY A 255 -32.83 5.59 -4.63
C GLY A 255 -31.39 5.45 -5.13
N LEU A 256 -30.63 6.52 -5.04
CA LEU A 256 -29.19 6.53 -5.30
C LEU A 256 -28.47 7.01 -4.04
N PHE A 257 -27.34 6.37 -3.73
CA PHE A 257 -26.43 6.88 -2.72
C PHE A 257 -25.92 8.27 -3.14
N ASN A 258 -25.72 9.15 -2.16
CA ASN A 258 -25.19 10.49 -2.35
C ASN A 258 -24.37 10.87 -1.11
N GLU A 259 -23.26 11.54 -1.31
CA GLU A 259 -22.24 11.82 -0.30
C GLU A 259 -22.61 12.97 0.64
N GLU A 260 -22.93 12.75 1.93
CA GLU A 260 -23.19 13.84 2.91
C GLU A 260 -23.02 13.53 4.42
N SER A 261 -22.71 14.62 5.16
CA SER A 261 -22.75 14.79 6.61
C SER A 261 -24.17 15.09 7.15
N LEU A 262 -24.45 14.64 8.38
CA LEU A 262 -25.75 14.75 9.06
C LEU A 262 -26.09 16.17 9.58
N ASP A 263 -25.68 17.23 8.88
CA ASP A 263 -25.96 18.58 9.39
C ASP A 263 -27.42 19.00 9.10
N VAL A 264 -28.16 19.28 10.17
CA VAL A 264 -29.63 19.44 10.18
C VAL A 264 -30.06 20.81 9.60
N LEU A 265 -29.10 21.67 9.24
CA LEU A 265 -29.31 23.06 8.83
C LEU A 265 -29.07 23.35 7.34
N THR A 266 -28.52 22.40 6.59
CA THR A 266 -28.37 22.44 5.13
C THR A 266 -29.31 21.40 4.49
N VAL A 267 -29.65 21.56 3.21
CA VAL A 267 -30.40 20.53 2.43
C VAL A 267 -29.46 20.04 1.33
N PRO A 268 -28.32 19.42 1.70
CA PRO A 268 -27.21 19.29 0.76
C PRO A 268 -27.55 18.27 -0.35
N ASN A 269 -28.35 17.26 -0.03
CA ASN A 269 -28.71 16.12 -0.90
C ASN A 269 -29.68 16.45 -2.06
N HIS A 270 -29.98 17.73 -2.23
CA HIS A 270 -30.89 18.25 -3.23
C HIS A 270 -30.17 18.96 -4.37
N PHE A 271 -28.85 18.84 -4.49
CA PHE A 271 -28.11 19.39 -5.62
C PHE A 271 -28.06 18.42 -6.80
N MET A 272 -28.21 18.97 -8.02
CA MET A 272 -28.21 18.18 -9.25
C MET A 272 -26.81 17.66 -9.60
N PHE A 273 -25.75 18.45 -9.35
CA PHE A 273 -24.39 18.10 -9.74
C PHE A 273 -23.91 16.79 -9.10
N LYS A 274 -24.18 16.58 -7.80
CA LYS A 274 -23.78 15.33 -7.10
C LYS A 274 -24.38 14.07 -7.74
N LEU A 275 -25.66 14.14 -8.13
CA LEU A 275 -26.32 13.04 -8.87
C LEU A 275 -25.72 12.85 -10.27
N THR A 276 -25.34 13.94 -10.94
CA THR A 276 -24.66 13.86 -12.24
C THR A 276 -23.31 13.15 -12.09
N ASP A 277 -22.54 13.46 -11.05
CA ASP A 277 -21.21 12.89 -10.79
C ASP A 277 -21.29 11.40 -10.43
N ALA A 278 -22.18 11.06 -9.49
CA ALA A 278 -22.44 9.67 -9.11
C ALA A 278 -22.89 8.81 -10.30
N LEU A 279 -23.70 9.37 -11.21
CA LEU A 279 -24.13 8.67 -12.41
C LEU A 279 -23.04 8.66 -13.50
N ALA A 280 -22.09 9.59 -13.50
CA ALA A 280 -20.99 9.62 -14.45
C ALA A 280 -20.03 8.44 -14.25
N LEU A 281 -19.65 8.15 -13.00
CA LEU A 281 -18.87 6.95 -12.68
C LEU A 281 -19.68 5.68 -12.97
N GLY A 282 -20.94 5.63 -12.55
CA GLY A 282 -21.81 4.49 -12.85
C GLY A 282 -21.98 4.22 -14.36
N ASP A 283 -22.06 5.27 -15.18
CA ASP A 283 -22.12 5.15 -16.63
C ASP A 283 -20.85 4.51 -17.21
N PHE A 284 -19.67 4.91 -16.70
CA PHE A 284 -18.41 4.28 -17.07
C PHE A 284 -18.40 2.79 -16.72
N LEU A 285 -18.72 2.45 -15.47
CA LEU A 285 -18.75 1.06 -15.02
C LEU A 285 -19.74 0.22 -15.83
N ALA A 286 -20.89 0.78 -16.21
CA ALA A 286 -21.86 0.13 -17.09
C ALA A 286 -21.37 -0.05 -18.54
N THR A 287 -20.38 0.73 -19.00
CA THR A 287 -19.71 0.46 -20.28
C THR A 287 -18.80 -0.76 -20.20
N LEU A 288 -18.15 -0.97 -19.05
CA LEU A 288 -17.27 -2.11 -18.81
C LEU A 288 -18.06 -3.40 -18.56
N ASP A 289 -19.06 -3.34 -17.67
CA ASP A 289 -20.02 -4.42 -17.37
C ASP A 289 -21.46 -4.00 -17.70
N PRO A 290 -22.03 -4.46 -18.82
CA PRO A 290 -23.41 -4.17 -19.20
C PRO A 290 -24.49 -4.72 -18.25
N GLN A 291 -24.12 -5.57 -17.29
CA GLN A 291 -25.00 -6.03 -16.21
C GLN A 291 -24.87 -5.18 -14.94
N PHE A 292 -23.98 -4.19 -14.92
CA PHE A 292 -23.85 -3.25 -13.81
C PHE A 292 -25.09 -2.36 -13.74
N ASP A 293 -25.74 -2.34 -12.57
CA ASP A 293 -26.99 -1.64 -12.35
C ASP A 293 -26.89 -0.63 -11.20
N LEU A 294 -27.95 0.16 -11.01
CA LEU A 294 -27.97 1.22 -9.99
C LEU A 294 -27.95 0.68 -8.55
N GLY A 295 -28.34 -0.58 -8.34
CA GLY A 295 -28.23 -1.25 -7.06
C GLY A 295 -26.77 -1.58 -6.72
N LYS A 296 -26.04 -2.14 -7.69
CA LYS A 296 -24.58 -2.37 -7.56
C LYS A 296 -23.82 -1.05 -7.36
N LEU A 297 -24.15 -0.02 -8.13
CA LEU A 297 -23.56 1.32 -7.97
C LEU A 297 -23.75 1.89 -6.56
N SER A 298 -24.97 1.79 -6.01
CA SER A 298 -25.25 2.30 -4.66
C SER A 298 -24.52 1.50 -3.58
N ALA A 299 -24.44 0.16 -3.74
CA ALA A 299 -23.70 -0.69 -2.81
C ALA A 299 -22.19 -0.42 -2.86
N MET A 300 -21.64 -0.12 -4.03
CA MET A 300 -20.24 0.27 -4.19
C MET A 300 -19.93 1.55 -3.41
N TYR A 301 -20.75 2.60 -3.57
CA TYR A 301 -20.55 3.84 -2.83
C TYR A 301 -20.69 3.66 -1.32
N GLU A 302 -21.65 2.85 -0.84
CA GLU A 302 -21.76 2.55 0.60
C GLU A 302 -20.55 1.79 1.14
N ALA A 303 -19.82 1.04 0.30
CA ALA A 303 -18.68 0.24 0.69
C ALA A 303 -17.32 0.96 0.49
N ALA A 304 -17.29 2.07 -0.25
CA ALA A 304 -16.07 2.73 -0.66
C ALA A 304 -15.39 3.55 0.45
N SER A 305 -16.15 4.16 1.37
CA SER A 305 -15.57 4.86 2.51
C SER A 305 -16.46 4.83 3.77
N SER A 306 -15.81 5.02 4.92
CA SER A 306 -16.42 5.20 6.24
C SER A 306 -16.81 6.64 6.53
N ASN A 307 -16.10 7.58 5.92
CA ASN A 307 -16.61 8.92 5.75
C ASN A 307 -17.61 8.88 4.59
N ARG A 308 -18.62 9.75 4.64
CA ARG A 308 -19.66 9.81 3.61
C ARG A 308 -19.35 10.85 2.55
N ASN A 309 -18.46 11.79 2.86
CA ASN A 309 -18.15 12.93 2.00
C ASN A 309 -17.08 12.62 0.94
N ASP A 310 -16.53 11.40 0.97
CA ASP A 310 -15.42 10.86 0.17
C ASP A 310 -15.78 9.51 -0.45
N ALA A 311 -17.06 9.14 -0.48
CA ALA A 311 -17.51 7.86 -1.00
C ALA A 311 -17.51 7.80 -2.54
N LEU A 312 -17.60 8.93 -3.25
CA LEU A 312 -17.44 9.08 -4.69
C LEU A 312 -15.96 9.02 -5.04
N GLU A 313 -15.15 9.81 -4.35
CA GLU A 313 -13.68 9.85 -4.47
C GLU A 313 -13.10 8.46 -4.16
N GLY A 314 -13.34 7.92 -2.97
CA GLY A 314 -12.89 6.57 -2.61
C GLY A 314 -13.38 5.47 -3.56
N ALA A 315 -14.55 5.65 -4.21
CA ALA A 315 -15.02 4.69 -5.22
C ALA A 315 -14.28 4.81 -6.56
N ILE A 316 -13.98 6.03 -7.03
CA ILE A 316 -13.20 6.20 -8.26
C ILE A 316 -11.73 5.83 -8.01
N ASP A 317 -11.20 6.15 -6.84
CA ASP A 317 -9.84 5.85 -6.41
C ASP A 317 -9.66 4.35 -6.30
N SER A 318 -10.58 3.64 -5.63
CA SER A 318 -10.62 2.18 -5.64
C SER A 318 -10.63 1.57 -7.05
N VAL A 319 -11.43 2.11 -7.98
CA VAL A 319 -11.48 1.62 -9.36
C VAL A 319 -10.16 1.90 -10.08
N ALA A 320 -9.55 3.06 -9.84
CA ALA A 320 -8.28 3.46 -10.40
C ALA A 320 -7.15 2.59 -9.85
N THR A 321 -7.03 2.41 -8.54
CA THR A 321 -6.05 1.54 -7.89
C THR A 321 -6.14 0.12 -8.42
N ILE A 322 -7.34 -0.47 -8.50
CA ILE A 322 -7.50 -1.83 -9.07
C ILE A 322 -7.00 -1.90 -10.51
N LEU A 323 -7.35 -0.94 -11.37
CA LEU A 323 -7.06 -1.01 -12.80
C LEU A 323 -5.65 -0.51 -13.19
N ARG A 324 -5.11 0.46 -12.45
CA ARG A 324 -3.86 1.19 -12.74
C ARG A 324 -2.76 0.93 -11.73
N GLY A 325 -3.04 0.31 -10.59
CA GLY A 325 -2.04 0.10 -9.52
C GLY A 325 -1.66 1.38 -8.78
N VAL A 326 -2.32 2.50 -9.06
CA VAL A 326 -2.01 3.82 -8.49
C VAL A 326 -3.30 4.45 -8.00
N ASP A 327 -3.26 4.93 -6.76
CA ASP A 327 -4.31 5.77 -6.20
C ASP A 327 -4.14 7.20 -6.72
N PRO A 328 -5.13 7.76 -7.43
CA PRO A 328 -5.05 9.13 -7.92
C PRO A 328 -5.28 10.18 -6.82
N ASP A 329 -5.61 9.78 -5.58
CA ASP A 329 -5.89 10.61 -4.41
C ASP A 329 -6.81 11.79 -4.76
N VAL A 330 -8.05 11.48 -5.18
CA VAL A 330 -8.95 12.53 -5.64
C VAL A 330 -9.39 13.37 -4.45
N PRO A 331 -9.17 14.70 -4.46
CA PRO A 331 -9.43 15.54 -3.30
C PRO A 331 -10.89 15.53 -2.88
N ILE A 332 -11.13 15.28 -1.59
CA ILE A 332 -12.46 15.31 -0.97
C ILE A 332 -13.06 16.72 -1.07
N GLY A 333 -14.31 16.80 -1.53
CA GLY A 333 -15.10 18.02 -1.41
C GLY A 333 -15.86 18.39 -2.67
N ASP A 334 -16.95 17.70 -2.96
CA ASP A 334 -17.76 17.86 -4.18
C ASP A 334 -18.70 19.10 -4.19
N ALA A 335 -18.52 20.08 -3.31
CA ALA A 335 -19.46 21.20 -3.16
C ALA A 335 -19.28 22.28 -4.25
N GLY A 336 -20.22 22.35 -5.19
CA GLY A 336 -20.38 23.49 -6.11
C GLY A 336 -20.27 23.13 -7.59
N ASP A 337 -20.31 24.16 -8.44
CA ASP A 337 -20.44 24.03 -9.89
C ASP A 337 -19.20 23.45 -10.58
N SER A 338 -18.00 23.85 -10.17
CA SER A 338 -16.71 23.32 -10.68
C SER A 338 -15.55 23.61 -9.71
N PRO A 339 -15.66 23.19 -8.43
CA PRO A 339 -14.52 23.24 -7.51
C PRO A 339 -13.36 22.33 -8.02
N PRO A 340 -12.11 22.58 -7.60
CA PRO A 340 -10.94 21.79 -7.99
C PRO A 340 -11.12 20.27 -7.81
N SER A 341 -11.70 19.84 -6.68
CA SER A 341 -12.07 18.45 -6.36
C SER A 341 -12.94 17.78 -7.45
N ARG A 342 -14.08 18.40 -7.83
CA ARG A 342 -14.93 17.86 -8.91
C ARG A 342 -14.21 17.84 -10.26
N VAL A 343 -13.35 18.82 -10.52
CA VAL A 343 -12.53 18.83 -11.74
C VAL A 343 -11.55 17.65 -11.74
N ALA A 344 -10.90 17.37 -10.61
CA ALA A 344 -10.02 16.21 -10.43
C ALA A 344 -10.79 14.89 -10.61
N PHE A 345 -11.96 14.73 -9.97
CA PHE A 345 -12.82 13.55 -10.12
C PHE A 345 -13.15 13.25 -11.59
N HIS A 346 -13.60 14.26 -12.35
CA HIS A 346 -13.95 14.05 -13.77
C HIS A 346 -12.72 13.88 -14.67
N ALA A 347 -11.58 14.45 -14.30
CA ALA A 347 -10.32 14.22 -15.00
C ALA A 347 -9.85 12.76 -14.81
N ALA A 348 -9.86 12.26 -13.56
CA ALA A 348 -9.57 10.86 -13.25
C ALA A 348 -10.52 9.92 -14.02
N LEU A 349 -11.82 10.22 -14.03
CA LEU A 349 -12.81 9.43 -14.76
C LEU A 349 -12.57 9.44 -16.28
N ALA A 350 -12.15 10.57 -16.84
CA ALA A 350 -11.82 10.68 -18.25
C ALA A 350 -10.59 9.85 -18.62
N THR A 351 -9.56 9.84 -17.77
CA THR A 351 -8.37 8.99 -17.90
C THR A 351 -8.75 7.51 -17.87
N LEU A 352 -9.51 7.07 -16.86
CA LEU A 352 -9.99 5.68 -16.77
C LEU A 352 -10.78 5.25 -18.02
N ARG A 353 -11.66 6.12 -18.53
CA ARG A 353 -12.43 5.85 -19.75
C ARG A 353 -11.52 5.66 -20.97
N ALA A 354 -10.47 6.45 -21.09
CA ALA A 354 -9.54 6.38 -22.22
C ALA A 354 -8.68 5.10 -22.16
N ASP A 355 -8.12 4.81 -20.98
CA ASP A 355 -7.17 3.72 -20.80
C ASP A 355 -7.84 2.35 -20.93
N PHE A 356 -9.10 2.23 -20.48
CA PHE A 356 -9.80 0.95 -20.39
C PHE A 356 -10.94 0.76 -21.41
N GLU A 357 -11.01 1.58 -22.46
CA GLU A 357 -12.00 1.42 -23.55
C GLU A 357 -11.95 -0.01 -24.15
N GLY A 358 -10.76 -0.61 -24.19
CA GLY A 358 -10.54 -1.98 -24.67
C GLY A 358 -11.27 -3.07 -23.88
N LEU A 359 -11.73 -2.78 -22.65
CA LEU A 359 -12.45 -3.70 -21.77
C LEU A 359 -13.98 -3.56 -21.84
N ALA A 360 -14.50 -2.62 -22.65
CA ALA A 360 -15.94 -2.40 -22.78
C ALA A 360 -16.72 -3.69 -23.11
N GLY A 361 -17.68 -4.04 -22.26
CA GLY A 361 -18.51 -5.23 -22.39
C GLY A 361 -17.80 -6.56 -22.12
N LYS A 362 -16.58 -6.55 -21.59
CA LYS A 362 -15.76 -7.76 -21.40
C LYS A 362 -15.69 -8.23 -19.96
N ILE A 363 -15.95 -7.36 -18.99
CA ILE A 363 -15.77 -7.68 -17.57
C ILE A 363 -17.10 -7.77 -16.82
N HIS A 364 -17.08 -8.43 -15.67
CA HIS A 364 -18.11 -8.43 -14.66
C HIS A 364 -17.58 -7.70 -13.43
N ILE A 365 -18.42 -6.82 -12.88
CA ILE A 365 -18.15 -6.08 -11.65
C ILE A 365 -19.10 -6.62 -10.58
N GLU A 366 -18.53 -7.19 -9.52
CA GLU A 366 -19.24 -7.73 -8.38
C GLU A 366 -18.71 -7.10 -7.08
N SER A 367 -19.53 -7.05 -6.03
CA SER A 367 -19.06 -6.61 -4.71
C SER A 367 -18.01 -7.58 -4.17
N SER A 368 -16.91 -7.05 -3.63
CA SER A 368 -15.93 -7.84 -2.89
C SER A 368 -16.53 -8.43 -1.61
N GLY A 369 -16.01 -9.55 -1.10
CA GLY A 369 -16.49 -10.18 0.13
C GLY A 369 -15.80 -11.50 0.44
N LEU A 370 -16.25 -12.22 1.47
CA LEU A 370 -15.53 -13.38 2.07
C LEU A 370 -15.12 -14.52 1.13
N ASN A 371 -15.83 -14.69 0.01
CA ASN A 371 -15.46 -15.72 -0.94
C ASN A 371 -14.25 -15.32 -1.80
N LEU A 372 -13.73 -14.10 -1.64
CA LEU A 372 -12.69 -13.53 -2.48
C LEU A 372 -11.33 -14.19 -2.24
N ALA A 373 -10.99 -14.56 -1.00
CA ALA A 373 -9.77 -15.35 -0.71
C ALA A 373 -9.65 -16.59 -1.61
N SER A 374 -10.71 -17.40 -1.68
CA SER A 374 -10.74 -18.62 -2.51
C SER A 374 -10.67 -18.35 -4.02
N LYS A 375 -11.09 -17.16 -4.46
CA LYS A 375 -11.02 -16.74 -5.86
C LYS A 375 -9.66 -16.15 -6.20
N ALA A 376 -9.06 -15.37 -5.31
CA ALA A 376 -7.79 -14.68 -5.50
C ALA A 376 -6.67 -15.64 -5.90
N ARG A 377 -6.67 -16.87 -5.37
CA ARG A 377 -5.73 -17.92 -5.80
C ARG A 377 -5.79 -18.26 -7.30
N ALA A 378 -6.96 -18.14 -7.92
CA ALA A 378 -7.19 -18.58 -9.30
C ALA A 378 -7.51 -17.43 -10.28
N ASP A 379 -7.83 -16.25 -9.77
CA ASP A 379 -8.28 -15.07 -10.50
C ASP A 379 -7.53 -13.83 -10.02
N PHE A 380 -6.70 -13.26 -10.89
CA PHE A 380 -5.84 -12.12 -10.54
C PHE A 380 -6.62 -10.85 -10.20
N GLY A 381 -7.77 -10.62 -10.86
CA GLY A 381 -8.64 -9.49 -10.53
C GLY A 381 -9.16 -9.55 -9.10
N SER A 382 -9.45 -10.76 -8.60
CA SER A 382 -9.83 -11.00 -7.21
C SER A 382 -8.69 -10.77 -6.24
N LEU A 383 -7.43 -11.12 -6.60
CA LEU A 383 -6.26 -10.82 -5.79
C LEU A 383 -6.05 -9.30 -5.68
N VAL A 384 -5.98 -8.60 -6.81
CA VAL A 384 -5.77 -7.14 -6.83
C VAL A 384 -6.84 -6.41 -6.03
N SER A 385 -8.08 -6.90 -6.06
CA SER A 385 -9.18 -6.34 -5.25
C SER A 385 -9.00 -6.56 -3.74
N LEU A 386 -8.32 -7.65 -3.32
CA LEU A 386 -7.95 -7.87 -1.93
C LEU A 386 -6.78 -6.99 -1.50
N LEU A 387 -5.74 -6.90 -2.32
CA LEU A 387 -4.55 -6.10 -2.02
C LEU A 387 -4.91 -4.62 -1.90
N SER A 388 -5.70 -4.10 -2.86
CA SER A 388 -6.21 -2.73 -2.83
C SER A 388 -7.32 -2.46 -1.81
N LEU A 389 -7.78 -3.48 -1.07
CA LEU A 389 -8.94 -3.40 -0.16
C LEU A 389 -10.19 -2.77 -0.82
N GLY A 390 -10.36 -2.96 -2.13
CA GLY A 390 -11.39 -2.31 -2.92
C GLY A 390 -12.80 -2.91 -2.74
N PRO A 391 -13.87 -2.10 -2.85
CA PRO A 391 -15.26 -2.53 -2.66
C PRO A 391 -15.79 -3.43 -3.79
N ILE A 392 -15.06 -3.56 -4.90
CA ILE A 392 -15.44 -4.35 -6.08
C ILE A 392 -14.37 -5.36 -6.46
N SER A 393 -14.80 -6.42 -7.13
CA SER A 393 -13.94 -7.40 -7.78
C SER A 393 -14.25 -7.48 -9.27
N LEU A 394 -13.19 -7.62 -10.08
CA LEU A 394 -13.27 -7.67 -11.53
C LEU A 394 -13.00 -9.08 -12.02
N SER A 395 -13.83 -9.56 -12.95
CA SER A 395 -13.59 -10.84 -13.63
C SER A 395 -13.98 -10.78 -15.10
N GLY A 396 -13.39 -11.63 -15.93
CA GLY A 396 -13.74 -11.76 -17.33
C GLY A 396 -15.08 -12.47 -17.53
N THR A 397 -15.93 -11.93 -18.41
CA THR A 397 -17.22 -12.56 -18.81
C THR A 397 -17.07 -13.96 -19.45
N ASN A 398 -15.86 -14.32 -19.88
CA ASN A 398 -15.45 -15.65 -20.34
C ASN A 398 -13.91 -15.74 -20.30
N ALA A 399 -13.33 -16.92 -20.57
CA ALA A 399 -11.89 -17.14 -20.50
C ALA A 399 -11.03 -16.22 -21.42
N ALA A 400 -11.53 -15.84 -22.61
CA ALA A 400 -10.78 -14.93 -23.49
C ALA A 400 -10.80 -13.49 -22.97
N ASN A 401 -11.92 -13.09 -22.37
CA ASN A 401 -12.06 -11.79 -21.74
C ASN A 401 -11.32 -11.73 -20.39
N GLN A 402 -11.22 -12.86 -19.67
CA GLN A 402 -10.38 -13.01 -18.48
C GLN A 402 -8.91 -12.73 -18.83
N ALA A 403 -8.39 -13.37 -19.87
CA ALA A 403 -7.03 -13.11 -20.34
C ALA A 403 -6.83 -11.65 -20.78
N SER A 404 -7.88 -11.00 -21.32
CA SER A 404 -7.81 -9.57 -21.67
C SER A 404 -7.72 -8.69 -20.43
N LEU A 405 -8.48 -9.00 -19.38
CA LEU A 405 -8.41 -8.31 -18.08
C LEU A 405 -7.05 -8.52 -17.42
N GLU A 406 -6.56 -9.76 -17.36
CA GLU A 406 -5.25 -10.08 -16.76
C GLU A 406 -4.09 -9.36 -17.47
N ASN A 407 -4.12 -9.24 -18.81
CA ASN A 407 -3.09 -8.48 -19.53
C ASN A 407 -3.09 -7.00 -19.18
N VAL A 408 -4.26 -6.42 -18.93
CA VAL A 408 -4.40 -5.04 -18.50
C VAL A 408 -3.84 -4.89 -17.09
N LEU A 409 -4.30 -5.73 -16.14
CA LEU A 409 -3.86 -5.68 -14.75
C LEU A 409 -2.35 -5.96 -14.61
N LYS A 410 -1.79 -6.87 -15.42
CA LYS A 410 -0.35 -7.15 -15.47
C LYS A 410 0.50 -5.92 -15.80
N SER A 411 -0.03 -5.00 -16.60
CA SER A 411 0.71 -3.78 -16.97
C SER A 411 0.84 -2.82 -15.78
N SER A 412 -0.06 -2.95 -14.79
CA SER A 412 -0.16 -2.11 -13.61
C SER A 412 0.39 -2.77 -12.35
N TRP A 413 0.34 -4.11 -12.27
CA TRP A 413 0.67 -4.94 -11.10
C TRP A 413 1.70 -6.02 -11.49
N GLY A 414 2.78 -5.63 -12.17
CA GLY A 414 3.70 -6.55 -12.85
C GLY A 414 4.42 -7.52 -11.91
N ASN A 415 4.95 -7.02 -10.80
CA ASN A 415 5.68 -7.79 -9.78
C ASN A 415 4.73 -8.76 -9.07
N VAL A 416 3.65 -8.21 -8.48
CA VAL A 416 2.54 -8.97 -7.90
C VAL A 416 1.99 -10.06 -8.83
N TYR A 417 1.85 -9.78 -10.14
CA TYR A 417 1.40 -10.79 -11.12
C TYR A 417 2.39 -11.96 -11.25
N THR A 418 3.68 -11.67 -11.21
CA THR A 418 4.75 -12.67 -11.34
C THR A 418 4.77 -13.57 -10.10
N SER A 419 4.77 -12.98 -8.91
CA SER A 419 4.68 -13.68 -7.62
C SER A 419 3.41 -14.54 -7.53
N TRP A 420 2.25 -13.95 -7.83
CA TRP A 420 0.98 -14.68 -7.86
C TRP A 420 0.96 -15.85 -8.85
N GLN A 421 1.58 -15.67 -10.03
CA GLN A 421 1.65 -16.72 -11.04
C GLN A 421 2.53 -17.89 -10.56
N SER A 422 3.61 -17.61 -9.83
CA SER A 422 4.44 -18.62 -9.16
C SER A 422 3.61 -19.42 -8.16
N ASP A 423 3.01 -18.74 -7.17
CA ASP A 423 2.21 -19.34 -6.09
C ASP A 423 1.04 -20.18 -6.60
N ARG A 424 0.34 -19.67 -7.61
CA ARG A 424 -0.80 -20.34 -8.23
C ARG A 424 -0.39 -21.67 -8.87
N SER A 425 0.83 -21.77 -9.39
CA SER A 425 1.35 -22.98 -10.02
C SER A 425 1.89 -23.99 -9.02
N MET A 426 2.12 -23.57 -7.78
CA MET A 426 2.74 -24.34 -6.71
C MET A 426 1.83 -25.47 -6.19
N SER A 427 2.42 -26.55 -5.68
CA SER A 427 1.66 -27.61 -4.99
C SER A 427 1.19 -27.13 -3.62
N LYS A 428 0.20 -27.82 -3.02
CA LYS A 428 -0.26 -27.45 -1.68
C LYS A 428 0.85 -27.68 -0.65
N GLU A 429 1.60 -28.76 -0.82
CA GLU A 429 2.65 -29.17 0.10
C GLU A 429 3.76 -28.11 0.22
N ARG A 430 4.20 -27.51 -0.89
CA ARG A 430 5.20 -26.42 -0.84
C ARG A 430 4.63 -25.16 -0.19
N ARG A 431 3.38 -24.79 -0.50
CA ARG A 431 2.73 -23.62 0.15
C ARG A 431 2.55 -23.81 1.64
N ASP A 432 2.21 -25.02 2.08
CA ASP A 432 2.05 -25.34 3.50
C ASP A 432 3.39 -25.37 4.26
N GLY A 433 4.50 -25.42 3.51
CA GLY A 433 5.88 -25.42 4.00
C GLY A 433 6.59 -24.07 3.86
N GLY A 434 5.86 -22.94 3.80
CA GLY A 434 6.44 -21.59 3.81
C GLY A 434 6.64 -20.95 2.44
N ALA A 435 6.89 -21.71 1.38
CA ALA A 435 7.41 -21.21 0.10
C ALA A 435 6.55 -20.21 -0.74
N ALA A 436 5.36 -19.79 -0.29
CA ALA A 436 4.48 -18.91 -1.08
C ALA A 436 4.30 -17.54 -0.45
N ILE A 437 4.40 -16.51 -1.28
CA ILE A 437 4.23 -15.10 -0.88
C ILE A 437 2.79 -14.84 -0.46
N PHE A 438 1.83 -15.15 -1.33
CA PHE A 438 0.42 -15.02 -1.00
C PHE A 438 -0.08 -16.33 -0.40
N THR A 439 0.15 -16.63 0.87
CA THR A 439 -0.32 -17.91 1.46
C THR A 439 -1.86 -18.00 1.52
N ASP A 440 -2.39 -19.17 1.86
CA ASP A 440 -3.84 -19.29 2.13
C ASP A 440 -4.24 -18.55 3.43
N GLY A 441 -3.29 -18.36 4.36
CA GLY A 441 -3.45 -17.58 5.59
C GLY A 441 -3.61 -16.09 5.28
N TYR A 442 -2.63 -15.53 4.57
CA TYR A 442 -2.62 -14.16 4.06
C TYR A 442 -3.92 -13.81 3.32
N LEU A 443 -4.29 -14.61 2.31
CA LEU A 443 -5.50 -14.34 1.51
C LEU A 443 -6.78 -14.39 2.35
N SER A 444 -6.85 -15.26 3.37
CA SER A 444 -8.00 -15.34 4.27
C SER A 444 -8.07 -14.10 5.16
N ALA A 445 -6.96 -13.75 5.82
CA ALA A 445 -6.88 -12.61 6.72
C ALA A 445 -7.16 -11.29 5.97
N ARG A 446 -6.59 -11.12 4.77
CA ARG A 446 -6.86 -9.95 3.91
C ARG A 446 -8.33 -9.87 3.49
N SER A 447 -8.95 -11.01 3.19
CA SER A 447 -10.38 -11.05 2.88
C SER A 447 -11.26 -10.79 4.11
N GLU A 448 -10.82 -11.13 5.31
CA GLU A 448 -11.49 -10.78 6.57
C GLU A 448 -11.43 -9.27 6.80
N MET A 449 -10.24 -8.66 6.67
CA MET A 449 -10.03 -7.23 6.78
C MET A 449 -10.94 -6.45 5.82
N LEU A 450 -10.95 -6.80 4.54
CA LEU A 450 -11.80 -6.15 3.54
C LEU A 450 -13.28 -6.20 3.92
N VAL A 451 -13.75 -7.32 4.46
CA VAL A 451 -15.15 -7.49 4.86
C VAL A 451 -15.48 -6.63 6.09
N TRP A 452 -14.54 -6.51 7.02
CA TRP A 452 -14.66 -5.61 8.17
C TRP A 452 -14.64 -4.15 7.76
N LEU A 453 -13.73 -3.75 6.88
CA LEU A 453 -13.65 -2.41 6.29
C LEU A 453 -14.99 -2.05 5.64
N GLN A 454 -15.52 -2.92 4.78
CA GLN A 454 -16.82 -2.67 4.16
C GLN A 454 -17.96 -2.62 5.18
N ALA A 455 -17.94 -3.44 6.22
CA ALA A 455 -18.97 -3.40 7.27
C ALA A 455 -18.88 -2.12 8.11
N TYR A 456 -17.67 -1.60 8.32
CA TYR A 456 -17.39 -0.31 8.95
C TYR A 456 -17.92 0.83 8.08
N ASN A 457 -17.58 0.81 6.78
CA ASN A 457 -17.99 1.79 5.76
C ASN A 457 -19.52 1.87 5.60
N ASN A 458 -20.17 0.72 5.50
CA ASN A 458 -21.57 0.66 5.10
C ASN A 458 -22.51 1.46 6.02
N ARG A 459 -22.43 1.35 7.36
CA ARG A 459 -23.45 1.95 8.28
C ARG A 459 -22.96 2.08 9.73
N ASN A 460 -23.42 3.13 10.41
CA ASN A 460 -23.58 3.30 11.87
C ASN A 460 -24.32 2.11 12.56
N LEU A 461 -23.80 0.90 12.43
CA LEU A 461 -24.33 -0.32 13.04
C LEU A 461 -23.63 -0.53 14.37
N SER A 462 -24.43 -0.76 15.41
CA SER A 462 -23.91 -1.29 16.67
C SER A 462 -23.17 -2.61 16.41
N TYR A 463 -22.09 -2.85 17.15
CA TYR A 463 -21.28 -4.09 17.12
C TYR A 463 -22.11 -5.38 16.96
N GLU A 464 -23.15 -5.56 17.79
CA GLU A 464 -24.05 -6.73 17.73
C GLU A 464 -24.69 -6.97 16.34
N LYS A 465 -25.01 -5.89 15.61
CA LYS A 465 -25.59 -5.99 14.27
C LYS A 465 -24.55 -6.33 13.22
N ARG A 466 -23.32 -5.79 13.33
CA ARG A 466 -22.18 -6.14 12.46
C ARG A 466 -21.88 -7.64 12.57
N LEU A 467 -21.78 -8.16 13.80
CA LEU A 467 -21.53 -9.56 14.10
C LEU A 467 -22.60 -10.51 13.53
N THR A 468 -23.88 -10.11 13.62
CA THR A 468 -24.99 -10.95 13.13
C THR A 468 -25.13 -10.89 11.60
N SER A 469 -24.86 -9.75 10.96
CA SER A 469 -24.91 -9.62 9.48
C SER A 469 -23.77 -10.33 8.78
N LEU A 470 -22.64 -10.43 9.46
CA LEU A 470 -21.45 -11.13 9.00
C LEU A 470 -21.52 -12.64 9.28
N GLY A 471 -22.66 -13.21 9.68
CA GLY A 471 -22.79 -14.67 9.83
C GLY A 471 -21.93 -15.29 10.95
N GLY A 472 -21.43 -14.48 11.89
CA GLY A 472 -20.60 -14.95 13.00
C GLY A 472 -19.18 -15.36 12.62
N ILE A 473 -18.52 -14.58 11.76
CA ILE A 473 -17.13 -14.83 11.27
C ILE A 473 -16.06 -14.69 12.36
N LEU A 474 -16.36 -14.04 13.49
CA LEU A 474 -15.47 -14.16 14.64
C LEU A 474 -15.55 -15.58 15.21
N PRO A 475 -14.42 -16.18 15.59
CA PRO A 475 -14.45 -17.24 16.59
C PRO A 475 -15.25 -16.76 17.81
N ILE A 476 -16.15 -17.62 18.28
CA ILE A 476 -16.97 -17.48 19.48
C ILE A 476 -16.06 -17.05 20.67
N PRO A 477 -16.51 -16.14 21.57
CA PRO A 477 -15.68 -15.02 22.04
C PRO A 477 -14.30 -15.46 22.54
N ILE A 478 -13.27 -14.94 21.89
CA ILE A 478 -11.89 -14.92 22.40
C ILE A 478 -11.78 -13.72 23.35
N GLN A 479 -10.81 -13.76 24.27
CA GLN A 479 -10.54 -12.67 25.18
C GLN A 479 -9.72 -11.62 24.43
N GLY A 480 -10.16 -10.35 24.36
CA GLY A 480 -9.43 -9.26 23.71
C GLY A 480 -10.15 -8.68 22.49
N ASP A 481 -9.70 -7.52 22.06
CA ASP A 481 -10.19 -6.82 20.86
C ASP A 481 -9.42 -7.31 19.63
N PHE A 482 -9.91 -7.07 18.40
CA PHE A 482 -9.17 -7.40 17.18
C PHE A 482 -8.81 -6.12 16.43
N ILE A 483 -7.52 -5.89 16.18
CA ILE A 483 -7.02 -4.74 15.44
C ILE A 483 -6.45 -5.26 14.12
N TYR A 484 -7.07 -4.86 12.99
CA TYR A 484 -6.52 -5.12 11.66
C TYR A 484 -5.77 -3.89 11.18
N GLN A 485 -4.52 -4.04 10.75
CA GLN A 485 -3.68 -2.95 10.23
C GLN A 485 -3.06 -3.33 8.90
N ASP A 486 -3.03 -2.38 7.97
CA ASP A 486 -2.30 -2.44 6.71
C ASP A 486 -1.34 -1.25 6.69
N VAL A 487 -0.07 -1.50 7.00
CA VAL A 487 0.96 -0.48 7.25
C VAL A 487 1.21 0.30 5.96
N SER A 488 1.42 -0.41 4.85
CA SER A 488 1.57 0.16 3.49
C SER A 488 0.46 1.10 3.02
N ARG A 489 -0.71 1.12 3.68
CA ARG A 489 -1.84 2.00 3.34
C ARG A 489 -2.28 2.91 4.49
N GLY A 490 -1.63 2.85 5.66
CA GLY A 490 -2.05 3.58 6.85
C GLY A 490 -3.48 3.24 7.32
N ILE A 491 -3.98 2.03 7.02
CA ILE A 491 -5.36 1.64 7.39
C ILE A 491 -5.34 0.85 8.69
N SER A 492 -6.04 1.34 9.71
CA SER A 492 -6.26 0.62 10.97
C SER A 492 -7.75 0.46 11.29
N LEU A 493 -8.16 -0.75 11.67
CA LEU A 493 -9.54 -1.13 11.98
C LEU A 493 -9.61 -1.84 13.33
N ASP A 494 -10.12 -1.12 14.33
CA ASP A 494 -10.47 -1.68 15.64
C ASP A 494 -11.87 -2.34 15.60
N ILE A 495 -11.90 -3.63 15.92
CA ILE A 495 -13.08 -4.47 15.97
C ILE A 495 -13.48 -4.76 17.44
N ASP A 496 -13.57 -3.73 18.29
CA ASP A 496 -14.46 -3.64 19.47
C ASP A 496 -15.11 -2.24 19.60
N GLY A 497 -16.21 -2.13 20.33
CA GLY A 497 -16.91 -0.87 20.57
C GLY A 497 -17.35 -0.64 22.01
N VAL A 498 -16.93 -1.47 22.97
CA VAL A 498 -17.29 -1.27 24.39
C VAL A 498 -16.13 -1.63 25.31
N ASN A 499 -15.15 -0.74 25.35
CA ASN A 499 -14.09 -0.62 26.33
C ASN A 499 -14.50 -1.10 27.76
N PRO A 500 -13.92 -2.20 28.27
CA PRO A 500 -13.87 -2.50 29.68
C PRO A 500 -12.40 -2.57 30.15
N GLY A 501 -11.55 -1.64 29.72
CA GLY A 501 -10.36 -1.14 30.41
C GLY A 501 -9.38 -2.14 31.04
N THR A 502 -9.27 -3.38 30.53
CA THR A 502 -8.34 -4.40 31.08
C THR A 502 -8.00 -5.58 30.14
N LEU A 503 -8.28 -5.53 28.83
CA LEU A 503 -7.93 -6.63 27.91
C LEU A 503 -6.90 -6.15 26.87
N THR A 504 -5.90 -6.99 26.61
CA THR A 504 -4.94 -6.88 25.50
C THR A 504 -5.65 -7.20 24.17
N SER A 505 -5.08 -6.81 23.03
CA SER A 505 -5.67 -6.96 21.68
C SER A 505 -5.00 -8.09 20.90
N HIS A 506 -5.76 -8.68 19.97
CA HIS A 506 -5.27 -9.52 18.90
C HIS A 506 -4.95 -8.64 17.67
N TYR A 507 -3.70 -8.61 17.22
CA TYR A 507 -3.25 -7.90 16.03
C TYR A 507 -3.32 -8.78 14.79
N VAL A 508 -3.77 -8.18 13.69
CA VAL A 508 -3.70 -8.75 12.34
C VAL A 508 -3.06 -7.69 11.45
N ARG A 509 -1.74 -7.75 11.31
CA ARG A 509 -0.97 -6.72 10.59
C ARG A 509 -0.49 -7.23 9.24
N PHE A 510 -0.57 -6.36 8.25
CA PHE A 510 -0.04 -6.59 6.91
C PHE A 510 0.98 -5.48 6.61
N GLY A 511 2.17 -5.87 6.22
CA GLY A 511 3.14 -5.01 5.57
C GLY A 511 2.82 -4.83 4.08
N GLY A 512 3.83 -4.52 3.30
CA GLY A 512 3.80 -4.06 1.93
C GLY A 512 4.76 -4.81 1.02
N GLU A 513 5.49 -4.03 0.22
CA GLU A 513 6.59 -4.49 -0.64
C GLU A 513 7.91 -3.82 -0.23
N ALA A 514 7.91 -3.14 0.92
CA ALA A 514 9.04 -2.46 1.54
C ALA A 514 9.37 -3.23 2.82
N ASN A 515 10.52 -2.97 3.43
CA ASN A 515 10.94 -3.61 4.66
C ASN A 515 10.03 -3.11 5.79
N ASP A 516 9.28 -4.01 6.44
CA ASP A 516 8.31 -3.65 7.46
C ASP A 516 8.71 -4.19 8.86
N PHE A 517 8.70 -3.32 9.86
CA PHE A 517 8.72 -3.72 11.27
C PHE A 517 7.30 -3.97 11.80
N LEU A 518 6.96 -5.23 12.07
CA LEU A 518 5.65 -5.64 12.55
C LEU A 518 5.73 -6.28 13.94
N SER A 519 5.18 -5.61 14.95
CA SER A 519 5.07 -6.15 16.31
C SER A 519 3.64 -6.56 16.71
N GLY A 520 3.53 -7.72 17.35
CA GLY A 520 2.35 -8.26 18.00
C GLY A 520 2.18 -7.74 19.42
N GLY A 521 1.54 -8.54 20.27
CA GLY A 521 1.03 -8.13 21.56
C GLY A 521 1.15 -9.24 22.60
N ALA A 522 0.11 -9.41 23.40
CA ALA A 522 0.10 -10.40 24.49
C ALA A 522 -0.93 -11.52 24.29
N LEU A 523 -1.49 -11.60 23.08
CA LEU A 523 -2.49 -12.58 22.68
C LEU A 523 -2.10 -13.13 21.31
N SER A 524 -2.78 -14.18 20.86
CA SER A 524 -2.51 -14.80 19.56
C SER A 524 -2.73 -13.86 18.37
N ASP A 525 -1.63 -13.45 17.76
CA ASP A 525 -1.56 -12.46 16.70
C ASP A 525 -1.27 -13.09 15.34
N ARG A 526 -1.50 -12.31 14.27
CA ARG A 526 -1.22 -12.72 12.89
C ARG A 526 -0.49 -11.59 12.18
N LEU A 527 0.78 -11.81 11.87
CA LEU A 527 1.64 -10.84 11.22
C LEU A 527 2.01 -11.36 9.84
N PHE A 528 1.98 -10.48 8.85
CA PHE A 528 2.27 -10.79 7.46
C PHE A 528 3.16 -9.67 6.93
N GLY A 529 4.43 -9.93 6.68
CA GLY A 529 5.39 -8.97 6.13
C GLY A 529 4.99 -8.59 4.70
N GLY A 530 5.18 -9.51 3.77
CA GLY A 530 4.69 -9.40 2.40
C GLY A 530 5.82 -9.61 1.42
N GLY A 531 6.48 -8.53 1.04
CA GLY A 531 7.79 -8.60 0.40
C GLY A 531 8.62 -7.42 0.88
N GLY A 532 9.93 -7.49 0.67
CA GLY A 532 10.86 -6.66 1.44
C GLY A 532 11.47 -7.52 2.55
N ALA A 533 12.59 -7.09 3.11
CA ALA A 533 13.19 -7.78 4.24
C ALA A 533 12.44 -7.38 5.52
N ASP A 534 11.53 -8.24 5.99
CA ASP A 534 10.60 -7.87 7.05
C ASP A 534 11.05 -8.35 8.43
N GLN A 535 10.89 -7.51 9.47
CA GLN A 535 11.10 -7.92 10.85
C GLN A 535 9.76 -8.08 11.59
N LEU A 536 9.44 -9.32 11.97
CA LEU A 536 8.18 -9.70 12.60
C LEU A 536 8.41 -10.20 14.04
N ASN A 537 7.84 -9.52 15.03
CA ASN A 537 7.87 -9.93 16.43
C ASN A 537 6.46 -10.31 16.93
N GLY A 538 6.23 -11.57 17.30
CA GLY A 538 4.94 -12.10 17.75
C GLY A 538 4.51 -11.62 19.15
N GLY A 539 5.45 -11.42 20.07
CA GLY A 539 5.18 -11.08 21.47
C GLY A 539 4.79 -12.28 22.36
N ASP A 540 3.91 -12.06 23.35
CA ASP A 540 3.34 -13.21 24.07
C ASP A 540 2.09 -13.69 23.31
N GLY A 541 1.88 -15.00 23.15
CA GLY A 541 0.74 -15.43 22.37
C GLY A 541 0.71 -16.90 22.04
N ASP A 542 0.04 -17.22 20.93
CA ASP A 542 0.25 -18.43 20.14
C ASP A 542 0.11 -17.85 18.73
N ASP A 543 1.21 -17.34 18.19
CA ASP A 543 1.25 -16.35 17.12
C ASP A 543 1.50 -17.00 15.77
N TYR A 544 1.16 -16.25 14.72
CA TYR A 544 1.29 -16.69 13.34
C TYR A 544 1.98 -15.63 12.52
N LEU A 545 3.22 -15.88 12.11
CA LEU A 545 4.09 -14.97 11.39
C LEU A 545 4.36 -15.52 9.98
N GLU A 546 4.21 -14.67 8.97
CA GLU A 546 4.66 -14.94 7.59
C GLU A 546 5.54 -13.79 7.15
N GLY A 547 6.81 -14.06 6.84
CA GLY A 547 7.75 -13.07 6.28
C GLY A 547 7.32 -12.70 4.87
N GLY A 548 7.60 -13.56 3.90
CA GLY A 548 7.04 -13.46 2.56
C GLY A 548 8.10 -13.63 1.47
N ALA A 549 8.72 -12.54 1.06
CA ALA A 549 9.75 -12.54 0.03
C ALA A 549 10.88 -11.59 0.40
N ALA A 550 12.11 -11.98 0.11
CA ALA A 550 13.36 -11.40 0.62
C ALA A 550 13.72 -11.99 1.99
N PHE A 551 14.76 -11.47 2.62
CA PHE A 551 15.28 -11.99 3.88
C PHE A 551 14.41 -11.53 5.04
N ASP A 552 13.68 -12.44 5.68
CA ASP A 552 12.78 -12.05 6.77
C ASP A 552 13.30 -12.49 8.15
N SER A 553 13.16 -11.63 9.16
CA SER A 553 13.50 -11.91 10.56
C SER A 553 12.25 -12.12 11.41
N LEU A 554 11.97 -13.37 11.78
CA LEU A 554 10.76 -13.77 12.50
C LEU A 554 11.06 -14.22 13.94
N TYR A 555 10.48 -13.53 14.91
CA TYR A 555 10.59 -13.82 16.34
C TYR A 555 9.22 -14.17 16.92
N GLY A 556 9.02 -15.44 17.29
CA GLY A 556 7.79 -15.95 17.92
C GLY A 556 7.64 -15.57 19.39
N GLU A 557 8.75 -15.28 20.08
CA GLU A 557 8.78 -14.84 21.47
C GLU A 557 8.18 -15.82 22.49
N LYS A 558 6.97 -15.62 23.04
CA LYS A 558 6.41 -16.55 24.04
C LYS A 558 5.09 -17.15 23.57
N GLY A 559 5.13 -18.37 23.10
CA GLY A 559 3.92 -19.18 23.01
C GLY A 559 4.15 -20.47 22.26
N ASN A 560 3.13 -20.99 21.61
CA ASN A 560 3.30 -22.05 20.62
C ASN A 560 3.04 -21.43 19.25
N ASP A 561 4.11 -20.91 18.67
CA ASP A 561 4.07 -20.00 17.56
C ASP A 561 4.28 -20.75 16.24
N THR A 562 3.84 -20.15 15.14
CA THR A 562 4.01 -20.69 13.79
C THR A 562 4.65 -19.64 12.91
N LEU A 563 5.88 -19.91 12.48
CA LEU A 563 6.70 -19.00 11.69
C LEU A 563 6.88 -19.60 10.29
N LEU A 564 6.54 -18.82 9.27
CA LEU A 564 6.76 -19.13 7.86
C LEU A 564 7.69 -18.05 7.30
N GLY A 565 8.93 -18.39 6.96
CA GLY A 565 9.91 -17.47 6.38
C GLY A 565 9.42 -16.97 5.02
N GLY A 566 9.40 -17.84 4.01
CA GLY A 566 8.89 -17.48 2.70
C GLY A 566 9.84 -17.85 1.58
N GLN A 567 10.23 -16.84 0.80
CA GLN A 567 11.27 -16.89 -0.21
C GLN A 567 12.41 -15.99 0.24
N GLY A 568 13.59 -16.52 0.51
CA GLY A 568 14.69 -15.74 1.09
C GLY A 568 15.52 -16.57 2.04
N GLY A 569 16.62 -16.02 2.54
CA GLY A 569 17.46 -16.69 3.53
C GLY A 569 16.97 -16.46 4.95
N ASP A 570 15.77 -16.90 5.32
CA ASP A 570 15.05 -16.32 6.46
C ASP A 570 15.64 -16.66 7.84
N TRP A 571 15.55 -15.73 8.79
CA TRP A 571 15.87 -15.92 10.20
C TRP A 571 14.62 -16.26 11.02
N LEU A 572 14.59 -17.44 11.66
CA LEU A 572 13.43 -17.91 12.42
C LEU A 572 13.82 -18.28 13.86
N GLU A 573 13.24 -17.55 14.81
CA GLU A 573 13.38 -17.77 16.25
C GLU A 573 12.00 -18.02 16.88
N GLY A 574 11.72 -19.27 17.31
CA GLY A 574 10.43 -19.60 17.93
C GLY A 574 10.24 -19.04 19.34
N GLY A 575 11.34 -18.89 20.10
CA GLY A 575 11.28 -18.44 21.48
C GLY A 575 10.77 -19.53 22.45
N VAL A 576 10.04 -19.13 23.50
CA VAL A 576 9.55 -20.02 24.55
C VAL A 576 8.20 -20.64 24.22
N GLY A 577 8.22 -21.90 23.82
CA GLY A 577 7.15 -22.85 24.04
C GLY A 577 7.24 -24.09 23.17
N ALA A 578 6.40 -24.22 22.16
CA ALA A 578 6.45 -25.38 21.27
C ALA A 578 6.09 -24.97 19.86
N ASP A 579 7.11 -24.55 19.14
CA ASP A 579 6.94 -23.73 17.94
C ASP A 579 7.06 -24.57 16.67
N GLU A 580 6.43 -24.10 15.59
CA GLU A 580 6.56 -24.69 14.25
C GLU A 580 7.21 -23.66 13.32
N LEU A 581 8.48 -23.92 12.96
CA LEU A 581 9.30 -23.06 12.13
C LEU A 581 9.45 -23.69 10.73
N LYS A 582 9.15 -22.92 9.70
CA LYS A 582 9.24 -23.30 8.29
C LYS A 582 9.89 -22.16 7.55
N GLY A 583 11.15 -22.29 7.16
CA GLY A 583 11.85 -21.22 6.45
C GLY A 583 11.29 -21.08 5.04
N GLY A 584 11.63 -21.96 4.10
CA GLY A 584 10.84 -22.05 2.88
C GLY A 584 11.67 -22.40 1.65
N GLU A 585 11.89 -21.40 0.79
CA GLU A 585 12.91 -21.43 -0.27
C GLU A 585 14.07 -20.52 0.14
N GLY A 586 15.30 -21.01 0.13
CA GLY A 586 16.50 -20.24 0.50
C GLY A 586 17.29 -20.91 1.61
N ILE A 587 18.35 -20.25 2.09
CA ILE A 587 19.17 -20.74 3.20
C ILE A 587 18.62 -20.15 4.49
N ASP A 588 17.73 -20.88 5.14
CA ASP A 588 17.07 -20.39 6.35
C ASP A 588 17.88 -20.71 7.62
N THR A 589 17.96 -19.78 8.55
CA THR A 589 18.57 -19.97 9.88
C THR A 589 17.49 -20.18 10.95
N TYR A 590 17.55 -21.30 11.65
CA TYR A 590 16.62 -21.62 12.75
C TYR A 590 17.35 -21.54 14.10
N ARG A 591 17.00 -20.56 14.94
CA ARG A 591 17.66 -20.32 16.23
C ARG A 591 16.93 -21.00 17.39
N PHE A 592 17.71 -21.57 18.32
CA PHE A 592 17.19 -22.23 19.53
C PHE A 592 17.99 -21.89 20.80
N GLY A 593 17.30 -21.34 21.79
CA GLY A 593 17.81 -21.01 23.11
C GLY A 593 17.65 -22.10 24.17
N THR A 594 17.97 -21.74 25.42
CA THR A 594 17.78 -22.63 26.58
C THR A 594 16.42 -22.38 27.23
N GLY A 595 15.65 -23.46 27.43
CA GLY A 595 14.33 -23.39 28.07
C GLY A 595 13.18 -23.06 27.11
N TRP A 596 13.45 -23.09 25.81
CA TRP A 596 12.53 -22.76 24.72
C TRP A 596 11.53 -23.88 24.41
N GLY A 597 11.78 -25.10 24.89
CA GLY A 597 10.79 -26.17 24.87
C GLY A 597 10.94 -27.12 23.69
N HIS A 598 9.84 -27.38 22.97
CA HIS A 598 9.73 -28.51 22.04
C HIS A 598 9.34 -28.05 20.65
N ASP A 599 10.33 -27.81 19.82
CA ASP A 599 10.15 -27.07 18.58
C ASP A 599 10.28 -27.98 17.37
N VAL A 600 9.67 -27.55 16.28
CA VAL A 600 9.56 -28.34 15.06
C VAL A 600 10.00 -27.54 13.86
N VAL A 601 11.01 -28.05 13.16
CA VAL A 601 11.55 -27.45 11.94
C VAL A 601 11.08 -28.25 10.73
N GLU A 602 10.63 -27.55 9.69
CA GLU A 602 10.39 -28.10 8.36
C GLU A 602 11.03 -27.21 7.31
N ASP A 603 12.27 -27.55 6.96
CA ASP A 603 13.01 -26.99 5.83
C ASP A 603 12.63 -27.79 4.57
N SER A 604 12.01 -27.11 3.60
CA SER A 604 11.36 -27.75 2.45
C SER A 604 12.32 -28.00 1.28
N ASP A 605 13.42 -27.25 1.21
CA ASP A 605 14.42 -27.34 0.16
C ASP A 605 15.73 -28.02 0.63
N GLY A 606 15.95 -28.08 1.95
CA GLY A 606 17.01 -28.85 2.60
C GLY A 606 18.31 -28.08 2.81
N GLN A 607 18.29 -26.76 2.63
CA GLN A 607 19.46 -25.86 2.69
C GLN A 607 19.63 -25.14 4.04
N GLY A 608 18.73 -25.36 5.01
CA GLY A 608 18.73 -24.60 6.27
C GLY A 608 19.85 -24.93 7.26
N VAL A 609 20.02 -24.04 8.24
CA VAL A 609 21.03 -24.02 9.30
C VAL A 609 20.37 -24.07 10.68
N LEU A 610 20.92 -24.86 11.63
CA LEU A 610 20.47 -24.86 13.02
C LEU A 610 21.48 -24.09 13.89
N SER A 611 21.09 -22.94 14.42
CA SER A 611 21.84 -22.21 15.44
C SER A 611 21.29 -22.56 16.82
N VAL A 612 22.12 -23.10 17.72
CA VAL A 612 21.68 -23.54 19.06
C VAL A 612 22.59 -22.97 20.13
N VAL A 613 22.05 -22.09 20.98
CA VAL A 613 22.79 -21.42 22.07
C VAL A 613 23.53 -22.44 22.94
N GLY A 614 24.84 -22.22 23.13
CA GLY A 614 25.75 -23.14 23.81
C GLY A 614 26.31 -24.29 22.95
N PHE A 615 26.04 -24.23 21.65
CA PHE A 615 26.66 -24.97 20.55
C PHE A 615 26.83 -23.99 19.37
N GLU A 616 27.46 -22.83 19.64
CA GLU A 616 27.70 -21.80 18.62
C GLU A 616 28.37 -22.41 17.39
N SER A 617 29.45 -23.19 17.58
CA SER A 617 30.17 -23.96 16.54
C SER A 617 29.39 -25.07 15.80
N GLY A 618 28.06 -25.05 15.86
CA GLY A 618 27.17 -26.03 15.28
C GLY A 618 26.98 -27.30 16.12
N LEU A 619 25.98 -28.10 15.72
CA LEU A 619 25.63 -29.32 16.43
C LEU A 619 26.65 -30.45 16.17
N PRO A 620 27.29 -31.01 17.21
CA PRO A 620 28.37 -31.98 17.04
C PRO A 620 27.90 -33.34 16.53
N GLN A 621 28.63 -33.95 15.60
CA GLN A 621 28.27 -35.25 15.02
C GLN A 621 27.97 -36.35 16.06
N GLY A 622 26.93 -37.13 15.78
CA GLY A 622 26.46 -38.19 16.67
C GLY A 622 27.09 -39.55 16.39
N LYS A 623 27.68 -40.18 17.41
CA LYS A 623 28.09 -41.59 17.34
C LYS A 623 26.92 -42.51 17.69
N LYS A 624 26.72 -43.57 16.89
CA LYS A 624 25.65 -44.55 17.12
C LYS A 624 25.78 -45.25 18.46
N VAL A 625 24.72 -45.20 19.27
CA VAL A 625 24.61 -45.88 20.56
C VAL A 625 23.52 -46.97 20.58
N ALA A 626 22.50 -46.84 19.73
CA ALA A 626 21.50 -47.87 19.44
C ALA A 626 20.97 -47.71 18.00
N GLU A 627 20.15 -48.65 17.53
CA GLU A 627 19.45 -48.50 16.24
C GLU A 627 18.60 -47.22 16.26
N GLY A 628 18.81 -46.34 15.28
CA GLY A 628 18.14 -45.04 15.21
C GLY A 628 18.49 -44.04 16.32
N ARG A 629 19.53 -44.28 17.15
CA ARG A 629 19.91 -43.35 18.24
C ARG A 629 21.41 -43.11 18.30
N TYR A 630 21.78 -41.84 18.36
CA TYR A 630 23.15 -41.35 18.33
C TYR A 630 23.40 -40.40 19.50
N ARG A 631 24.67 -40.19 19.83
CA ARG A 631 25.08 -39.29 20.91
C ARG A 631 26.38 -38.59 20.54
N SER A 632 26.45 -37.28 20.78
CA SER A 632 27.64 -36.47 20.55
C SER A 632 28.83 -36.90 21.42
N ALA A 633 30.05 -36.53 21.00
CA ALA A 633 31.28 -36.89 21.70
C ALA A 633 31.36 -36.30 23.12
N ASN A 634 30.82 -35.09 23.32
CA ASN A 634 30.72 -34.41 24.63
C ASN A 634 29.57 -34.96 25.51
N GLU A 635 28.82 -35.96 25.02
CA GLU A 635 27.65 -36.56 25.66
C GLU A 635 26.47 -35.60 25.92
N LYS A 636 26.55 -34.34 25.47
CA LYS A 636 25.53 -33.33 25.71
C LYS A 636 24.31 -33.44 24.79
N VAL A 637 24.48 -33.93 23.55
CA VAL A 637 23.43 -34.00 22.53
C VAL A 637 23.10 -35.44 22.18
N ILE A 638 21.81 -35.73 22.02
CA ILE A 638 21.27 -37.04 21.68
C ILE A 638 20.36 -36.88 20.46
N TYR A 639 20.70 -37.61 19.39
CA TYR A 639 19.92 -37.64 18.16
C TYR A 639 19.09 -38.92 18.08
N SER A 640 17.84 -38.83 17.63
CA SER A 640 16.92 -39.96 17.44
C SER A 640 16.26 -39.88 16.07
N LEU A 641 16.54 -40.85 15.20
CA LEU A 641 15.94 -40.95 13.87
C LEU A 641 14.66 -41.79 13.91
N THR A 642 13.55 -41.17 13.52
CA THR A 642 12.24 -41.81 13.44
C THR A 642 11.83 -42.00 11.99
N ARG A 643 11.88 -43.24 11.49
CA ARG A 643 11.36 -43.57 10.15
C ARG A 643 9.82 -43.58 10.16
N ILE A 644 9.22 -42.61 9.48
CA ILE A 644 7.76 -42.51 9.31
C ILE A 644 7.30 -43.31 8.07
N SER A 645 8.08 -43.26 6.99
CA SER A 645 7.84 -44.03 5.77
C SER A 645 9.16 -44.39 5.06
N ASP A 646 9.09 -45.09 3.92
CA ASP A 646 10.28 -45.42 3.12
C ASP A 646 11.03 -44.17 2.60
N SER A 647 10.37 -43.01 2.54
CA SER A 647 10.91 -41.74 2.03
C SER A 647 10.82 -40.58 3.02
N ARG A 648 10.45 -40.84 4.29
CA ARG A 648 10.32 -39.81 5.33
C ARG A 648 10.98 -40.26 6.63
N ILE A 649 11.98 -39.51 7.06
CA ILE A 649 12.67 -39.66 8.32
C ILE A 649 12.54 -38.33 9.06
N ASP A 650 12.15 -38.38 10.33
CA ASP A 650 12.22 -37.20 11.20
C ASP A 650 13.43 -37.38 12.13
N LEU A 651 14.19 -36.30 12.33
CA LEU A 651 15.33 -36.24 13.24
C LEU A 651 14.91 -35.49 14.50
N THR A 652 15.00 -36.14 15.66
CA THR A 652 14.81 -35.48 16.95
C THR A 652 16.15 -35.27 17.64
N ILE A 653 16.47 -34.02 17.98
CA ILE A 653 17.65 -33.57 18.69
C ILE A 653 17.23 -33.24 20.12
N SER A 654 17.90 -33.83 21.11
CA SER A 654 17.58 -33.62 22.52
C SER A 654 18.85 -33.40 23.33
N PHE A 655 18.76 -32.60 24.38
CA PHE A 655 19.92 -32.22 25.18
C PHE A 655 19.91 -32.93 26.54
N SER A 656 21.10 -33.20 27.08
CA SER A 656 21.26 -34.04 28.28
C SER A 656 21.08 -33.27 29.59
N ASP A 657 21.27 -31.96 29.55
CA ASP A 657 21.27 -31.02 30.67
C ASP A 657 20.00 -30.17 30.75
N ARG A 658 19.32 -29.97 29.61
CA ARG A 658 18.02 -29.31 29.50
C ARG A 658 16.92 -30.25 29.03
N ARG A 659 15.68 -29.75 28.97
CA ARG A 659 14.52 -30.52 28.50
C ARG A 659 14.14 -30.22 27.06
N ASP A 660 14.83 -29.25 26.46
CA ASP A 660 14.51 -28.77 25.13
C ASP A 660 14.76 -29.86 24.08
N GLU A 661 13.93 -29.87 23.04
CA GLU A 661 13.94 -30.87 21.98
C GLU A 661 13.59 -30.21 20.65
N ILE A 662 14.43 -30.40 19.62
CA ILE A 662 14.19 -29.92 18.26
C ILE A 662 13.82 -31.12 17.41
N THR A 663 12.69 -31.06 16.69
CA THR A 663 12.29 -32.08 15.72
C THR A 663 12.34 -31.55 14.31
N VAL A 664 13.30 -32.01 13.53
CA VAL A 664 13.40 -31.73 12.10
C VAL A 664 12.55 -32.75 11.32
N ARG A 665 11.48 -32.28 10.70
CA ARG A 665 10.60 -33.10 9.84
C ARG A 665 11.27 -33.33 8.49
N ASN A 666 11.02 -34.51 7.90
CA ASN A 666 11.51 -34.87 6.56
C ASN A 666 13.04 -34.82 6.37
N TRP A 667 13.81 -34.83 7.46
CA TRP A 667 15.27 -34.76 7.47
C TRP A 667 15.94 -35.73 6.49
N THR A 668 16.95 -35.22 5.80
CA THR A 668 17.82 -35.99 4.90
C THR A 668 19.28 -35.94 5.37
N SER A 669 20.06 -36.98 5.05
CA SER A 669 21.45 -37.09 5.50
C SER A 669 22.30 -36.03 4.82
N GLY A 670 22.97 -35.17 5.60
CA GLY A 670 23.70 -34.01 5.14
C GLY A 670 23.01 -32.68 5.50
N SER A 671 21.68 -32.64 5.57
CA SER A 671 20.94 -31.42 5.96
C SER A 671 21.32 -30.98 7.37
N PHE A 672 21.45 -29.66 7.56
CA PHE A 672 21.94 -29.03 8.79
C PHE A 672 23.36 -29.50 9.20
N GLY A 673 24.18 -29.90 8.23
CA GLY A 673 25.53 -30.42 8.45
C GLY A 673 25.59 -31.79 9.15
N LEU A 674 24.46 -32.44 9.46
CA LEU A 674 24.44 -33.68 10.25
C LEU A 674 24.46 -34.93 9.38
N THR A 675 25.26 -35.93 9.76
CA THR A 675 25.30 -37.24 9.07
C THR A 675 25.27 -38.41 10.05
N PHE A 676 24.64 -39.52 9.64
CA PHE A 676 24.53 -40.71 10.49
C PHE A 676 24.75 -42.01 9.70
N ASP A 677 25.59 -42.91 10.23
CA ASP A 677 26.03 -44.17 9.59
C ASP A 677 24.92 -45.05 8.97
N GLU A 678 23.66 -44.96 9.44
CA GLU A 678 22.53 -45.76 8.94
C GLU A 678 21.80 -45.15 7.74
N VAL A 679 22.15 -43.92 7.36
CA VAL A 679 21.57 -43.19 6.22
C VAL A 679 22.74 -42.75 5.33
N PRO A 680 23.12 -43.57 4.32
CA PRO A 680 24.31 -43.28 3.51
C PRO A 680 24.13 -41.95 2.79
N VAL A 681 25.09 -41.05 2.98
CA VAL A 681 25.29 -39.86 2.15
C VAL A 681 25.67 -40.33 0.73
N ALA A 682 25.42 -39.50 -0.28
CA ALA A 682 26.16 -39.63 -1.54
C ALA A 682 27.68 -39.65 -1.22
N PRO A 683 28.54 -40.31 -2.00
CA PRO A 683 29.94 -40.47 -1.62
C PRO A 683 30.66 -39.12 -1.51
N VAL A 684 31.00 -38.71 -0.29
CA VAL A 684 31.82 -37.55 0.12
C VAL A 684 33.17 -38.10 0.66
N SER A 685 34.27 -37.39 0.44
CA SER A 685 35.60 -37.75 0.96
C SER A 685 35.86 -37.06 2.31
N THR A 686 36.29 -37.79 3.34
CA THR A 686 36.51 -37.23 4.70
C THR A 686 37.99 -37.35 5.09
N GLN A 687 38.61 -36.24 5.50
CA GLN A 687 39.96 -36.21 6.05
C GLN A 687 39.94 -35.61 7.47
N VAL A 688 40.67 -36.24 8.40
CA VAL A 688 40.75 -35.79 9.79
C VAL A 688 42.23 -35.66 10.19
N GLY A 689 42.59 -34.56 10.84
CA GLY A 689 43.90 -34.28 11.40
C GLY A 689 44.41 -35.36 12.35
N ASN A 690 45.72 -35.36 12.64
CA ASN A 690 46.34 -36.42 13.45
C ASN A 690 46.99 -35.90 14.74
N THR A 691 46.61 -36.48 15.88
CA THR A 691 47.17 -36.16 17.21
C THR A 691 48.63 -36.62 17.43
N HIS A 692 49.36 -37.01 16.38
CA HIS A 692 50.63 -37.71 16.49
C HIS A 692 51.70 -37.22 15.49
N THR A 693 52.20 -35.99 15.67
CA THR A 693 53.64 -35.60 15.82
C THR A 693 53.90 -34.09 15.61
N SER A 694 52.89 -33.33 15.18
CA SER A 694 52.80 -31.87 15.17
C SER A 694 51.37 -31.50 15.58
N PRO A 695 51.13 -30.53 16.48
CA PRO A 695 49.79 -30.03 16.77
C PRO A 695 49.22 -29.21 15.60
N ASN A 696 50.07 -28.70 14.71
CA ASN A 696 49.66 -27.91 13.55
C ASN A 696 49.62 -28.81 12.30
N ASP A 697 48.44 -28.97 11.71
CA ASP A 697 48.12 -29.79 10.54
C ASP A 697 47.89 -28.96 9.27
N GLN A 698 47.97 -29.62 8.11
CA GLN A 698 47.69 -29.04 6.78
C GLN A 698 46.81 -30.03 6.02
N LEU A 699 45.53 -29.70 5.83
CA LEU A 699 44.52 -30.54 5.21
C LEU A 699 44.03 -29.90 3.91
N ALA A 700 43.74 -30.72 2.89
CA ALA A 700 43.20 -30.26 1.63
C ALA A 700 42.25 -31.31 1.05
N GLY A 701 41.06 -30.87 0.62
CA GLY A 701 40.02 -31.65 -0.04
C GLY A 701 40.35 -31.99 -1.50
N ALA A 702 39.31 -32.19 -2.29
CA ALA A 702 39.33 -32.66 -3.66
C ALA A 702 38.51 -31.74 -4.58
N SER A 703 37.50 -32.25 -5.28
CA SER A 703 36.65 -31.46 -6.18
C SER A 703 35.19 -31.88 -6.12
N ASP A 704 34.89 -32.72 -5.13
CA ASP A 704 33.58 -33.19 -4.73
C ASP A 704 33.43 -32.69 -3.28
N SER A 705 32.22 -32.59 -2.74
CA SER A 705 32.03 -32.28 -1.32
C SER A 705 32.95 -33.12 -0.41
N ASP A 706 33.64 -32.44 0.48
CA ASP A 706 34.61 -32.95 1.44
C ASP A 706 34.27 -32.53 2.87
N SER A 707 34.85 -33.24 3.85
CA SER A 707 34.80 -32.84 5.25
C SER A 707 36.19 -32.91 5.88
N LEU A 708 36.65 -31.79 6.44
CA LEU A 708 38.00 -31.57 6.96
C LEU A 708 37.93 -31.09 8.43
N VAL A 709 38.73 -31.68 9.31
CA VAL A 709 38.74 -31.35 10.75
C VAL A 709 40.18 -31.25 11.29
N GLY A 710 40.56 -30.09 11.83
CA GLY A 710 41.89 -29.75 12.36
C GLY A 710 42.17 -30.28 13.77
N LEU A 711 41.25 -30.03 14.70
CA LEU A 711 41.26 -30.41 16.13
C LEU A 711 41.95 -29.43 17.07
N SER A 712 43.26 -29.49 17.24
CA SER A 712 43.96 -28.67 18.25
C SER A 712 45.36 -28.32 17.80
N GLY A 713 45.72 -27.05 17.93
CA GLY A 713 46.91 -26.44 17.35
C GLY A 713 46.53 -25.64 16.12
N ASN A 714 47.42 -24.74 15.70
CA ASN A 714 47.16 -23.87 14.56
C ASN A 714 47.13 -24.70 13.27
N ASP A 715 45.98 -24.81 12.64
CA ASP A 715 45.71 -25.69 11.52
C ASP A 715 45.46 -24.90 10.23
N ALA A 716 45.54 -25.60 9.10
CA ALA A 716 45.38 -25.00 7.78
C ALA A 716 44.57 -25.93 6.87
N LEU A 717 43.32 -25.58 6.58
CA LEU A 717 42.33 -26.39 5.89
C LEU A 717 41.94 -25.75 4.54
N SER A 718 41.66 -26.57 3.53
CA SER A 718 41.13 -26.09 2.25
C SER A 718 40.21 -27.10 1.59
N GLY A 719 38.94 -26.74 1.35
CA GLY A 719 37.92 -27.59 0.74
C GLY A 719 38.16 -27.85 -0.75
N LEU A 720 38.48 -26.76 -1.47
CA LEU A 720 38.72 -26.67 -2.92
C LEU A 720 37.44 -26.49 -3.74
N ALA A 721 36.71 -27.56 -4.07
CA ALA A 721 35.51 -27.44 -4.88
C ALA A 721 34.51 -28.52 -4.51
N GLY A 722 33.22 -28.20 -4.63
CA GLY A 722 32.14 -28.96 -4.01
C GLY A 722 31.70 -28.26 -2.73
N ASP A 723 30.53 -28.64 -2.21
CA ASP A 723 29.99 -28.08 -0.98
C ASP A 723 30.69 -28.75 0.21
N ASP A 724 31.62 -28.06 0.85
CA ASP A 724 32.59 -28.59 1.80
C ASP A 724 32.24 -28.23 3.26
N VAL A 725 32.73 -29.03 4.23
CA VAL A 725 32.61 -28.73 5.66
C VAL A 725 33.99 -28.71 6.31
N LEU A 726 34.41 -27.56 6.85
CA LEU A 726 35.72 -27.36 7.48
C LEU A 726 35.55 -26.96 8.96
N GLU A 727 36.28 -27.63 9.85
CA GLU A 727 36.32 -27.34 11.30
C GLU A 727 37.79 -27.18 11.75
N GLY A 728 38.19 -25.98 12.18
CA GLY A 728 39.53 -25.67 12.67
C GLY A 728 39.81 -26.31 14.03
N GLY A 729 39.07 -25.87 15.05
CA GLY A 729 39.15 -26.38 16.42
C GLY A 729 39.88 -25.43 17.36
N ASP A 730 40.64 -25.95 18.34
CA ASP A 730 41.41 -25.08 19.24
C ASP A 730 42.68 -24.60 18.51
N GLY A 731 42.90 -23.31 18.28
CA GLY A 731 44.05 -22.90 17.47
C GLY A 731 44.11 -21.43 17.14
N SER A 732 44.81 -21.14 16.05
CA SER A 732 44.69 -19.89 15.29
C SER A 732 44.93 -20.37 13.89
N ASP A 733 43.83 -20.63 13.21
CA ASP A 733 43.69 -21.53 12.10
C ASP A 733 43.49 -20.74 10.80
N VAL A 734 43.63 -21.43 9.68
CA VAL A 734 43.40 -20.87 8.35
C VAL A 734 42.46 -21.78 7.60
N LEU A 735 41.25 -21.31 7.31
CA LEU A 735 40.22 -22.06 6.60
C LEU A 735 39.95 -21.44 5.22
N ALA A 736 39.83 -22.28 4.20
CA ALA A 736 39.47 -21.85 2.85
C ALA A 736 38.42 -22.80 2.26
N GLY A 737 37.17 -22.38 2.10
CA GLY A 737 36.08 -23.18 1.52
C GLY A 737 36.39 -23.55 0.08
N GLY A 738 36.32 -22.56 -0.81
CA GLY A 738 36.68 -22.72 -2.21
C GLY A 738 35.52 -22.44 -3.14
N ALA A 739 35.10 -23.43 -3.93
CA ALA A 739 33.97 -23.31 -4.86
C ALA A 739 32.85 -24.24 -4.44
N GLY A 740 31.70 -23.71 -4.06
CA GLY A 740 30.61 -24.52 -3.53
C GLY A 740 29.83 -23.67 -2.55
N ALA A 741 28.79 -24.26 -1.95
CA ALA A 741 28.22 -23.71 -0.73
C ALA A 741 28.92 -24.40 0.45
N ASP A 742 29.83 -23.69 1.12
CA ASP A 742 30.70 -24.26 2.14
C ASP A 742 30.21 -23.94 3.55
N VAL A 743 30.50 -24.82 4.51
CA VAL A 743 30.30 -24.59 5.95
C VAL A 743 31.65 -24.55 6.64
N LEU A 744 32.01 -23.40 7.20
CA LEU A 744 33.31 -23.13 7.81
C LEU A 744 33.15 -22.81 9.28
N ASN A 745 33.92 -23.49 10.13
CA ASN A 745 33.98 -23.23 11.56
C ASN A 745 35.44 -23.03 12.00
N GLY A 746 35.80 -21.82 12.45
CA GLY A 746 37.14 -21.51 12.97
C GLY A 746 37.42 -22.25 14.27
N GLY A 747 36.62 -21.95 15.30
CA GLY A 747 36.65 -22.65 16.58
C GLY A 747 37.08 -21.74 17.71
N ALA A 748 38.26 -21.96 18.29
CA ALA A 748 38.73 -21.14 19.40
C ALA A 748 40.15 -20.63 19.16
N GLY A 749 40.31 -19.31 19.24
CA GLY A 749 41.50 -18.50 19.05
C GLY A 749 41.50 -17.80 17.69
N ASP A 750 42.40 -16.83 17.52
CA ASP A 750 42.37 -15.88 16.38
C ASP A 750 42.52 -16.57 15.01
N ASP A 751 41.42 -16.68 14.26
CA ASP A 751 41.30 -17.46 13.03
C ASP A 751 41.26 -16.58 11.76
N TYR A 752 41.64 -17.18 10.63
CA TYR A 752 41.60 -16.53 9.31
C TYR A 752 40.78 -17.35 8.35
N ILE A 753 39.59 -16.87 8.01
CA ILE A 753 38.60 -17.61 7.23
C ILE A 753 38.37 -16.96 5.87
N PHE A 754 38.34 -17.80 4.85
CA PHE A 754 38.04 -17.43 3.47
C PHE A 754 36.90 -18.35 2.98
N GLY A 755 35.68 -17.83 2.82
CA GLY A 755 34.55 -18.61 2.28
C GLY A 755 34.82 -19.04 0.84
N SER A 756 35.08 -18.06 -0.02
CA SER A 756 35.55 -18.31 -1.38
C SER A 756 37.07 -18.17 -1.54
N SER A 757 37.61 -18.56 -2.70
CA SER A 757 39.03 -18.34 -2.98
C SER A 757 39.30 -16.92 -3.52
N ASP A 758 39.69 -15.94 -2.71
CA ASP A 758 40.42 -14.75 -3.23
C ASP A 758 41.51 -14.18 -2.30
N ALA A 759 42.67 -14.86 -2.22
CA ALA A 759 43.90 -14.24 -1.71
C ALA A 759 44.56 -13.37 -2.80
N ALA A 760 43.92 -12.28 -3.20
CA ALA A 760 44.45 -11.34 -4.19
C ALA A 760 45.63 -10.48 -3.69
N GLY A 761 46.52 -11.02 -2.85
CA GLY A 761 47.89 -10.50 -2.81
C GLY A 761 48.74 -10.74 -1.56
N ALA A 762 48.64 -11.92 -0.94
CA ALA A 762 49.69 -12.40 -0.04
C ALA A 762 51.06 -12.47 -0.75
N HIS A 763 51.83 -11.38 -0.76
CA HIS A 763 53.22 -11.26 -1.22
C HIS A 763 53.71 -12.38 -2.18
N TRP A 764 53.18 -12.37 -3.40
CA TRP A 764 53.53 -13.36 -4.43
C TRP A 764 54.65 -12.84 -5.33
N SER A 765 55.84 -13.46 -5.28
CA SER A 765 56.66 -13.83 -6.47
C SER A 765 58.01 -14.42 -6.00
N GLU A 766 58.65 -15.39 -6.66
CA GLU A 766 58.44 -15.93 -8.01
C GLU A 766 58.75 -17.44 -7.98
N THR A 767 57.81 -18.32 -8.37
CA THR A 767 57.95 -19.77 -8.73
C THR A 767 57.46 -20.93 -7.81
N ALA A 768 56.57 -20.80 -6.81
CA ALA A 768 56.18 -21.98 -5.97
C ALA A 768 54.70 -22.12 -5.56
N THR A 769 54.33 -23.37 -5.24
CA THR A 769 53.20 -23.81 -4.38
C THR A 769 53.18 -23.02 -3.07
N SER A 770 52.03 -22.42 -2.77
CA SER A 770 51.74 -21.21 -1.98
C SER A 770 52.24 -21.12 -0.54
N TRP A 771 52.59 -19.91 -0.08
CA TRP A 771 53.03 -19.58 1.29
C TRP A 771 52.13 -18.46 1.86
N VAL A 772 51.42 -18.69 2.97
CA VAL A 772 50.68 -17.64 3.72
C VAL A 772 51.47 -17.33 4.98
N THR A 773 51.75 -16.06 5.30
CA THR A 773 52.43 -15.69 6.56
C THR A 773 51.48 -14.92 7.44
N ILE A 774 51.02 -15.55 8.52
CA ILE A 774 50.18 -14.95 9.56
C ILE A 774 51.03 -14.97 10.85
N ASP A 775 51.11 -13.84 11.55
CA ASP A 775 51.90 -13.68 12.78
C ASP A 775 53.36 -14.15 12.71
N GLY A 776 53.97 -14.02 11.54
CA GLY A 776 55.35 -14.43 11.29
C GLY A 776 55.56 -15.94 11.14
N THR A 777 54.49 -16.74 11.14
CA THR A 777 54.49 -18.17 10.83
C THR A 777 54.09 -18.39 9.38
N VAL A 778 54.84 -19.23 8.64
CA VAL A 778 54.58 -19.44 7.21
C VAL A 778 53.88 -20.79 6.95
N TRP A 779 52.64 -20.73 6.50
CA TRP A 779 51.74 -21.84 6.14
C TRP A 779 51.86 -22.21 4.66
N ARG A 780 51.54 -23.47 4.29
CA ARG A 780 51.67 -23.96 2.91
C ARG A 780 50.44 -24.78 2.46
N ILE A 781 49.43 -24.12 1.89
CA ILE A 781 48.17 -24.75 1.47
C ILE A 781 48.09 -24.85 -0.07
N PRO A 782 47.76 -26.01 -0.67
CA PRO A 782 47.48 -26.12 -2.10
C PRO A 782 46.10 -25.53 -2.46
N GLY A 783 45.97 -24.82 -3.58
CA GLY A 783 44.66 -24.48 -4.15
C GLY A 783 44.20 -23.03 -3.97
N VAL A 784 44.79 -22.28 -3.03
CA VAL A 784 44.52 -20.84 -2.86
C VAL A 784 44.92 -20.09 -4.14
N GLY A 785 43.92 -19.62 -4.90
CA GLY A 785 44.00 -18.91 -6.18
C GLY A 785 42.86 -17.88 -6.28
N PRO A 786 42.71 -17.16 -7.40
CA PRO A 786 41.71 -16.10 -7.50
C PRO A 786 40.28 -16.62 -7.63
N ALA A 787 39.29 -15.76 -7.37
CA ALA A 787 37.85 -16.07 -7.27
C ALA A 787 37.42 -17.11 -8.29
N VAL A 788 36.77 -18.14 -7.77
CA VAL A 788 36.15 -19.19 -8.55
C VAL A 788 34.75 -18.73 -8.91
N SER A 789 34.45 -18.61 -10.21
CA SER A 789 33.14 -18.20 -10.73
C SER A 789 31.99 -19.20 -10.46
N SER A 790 32.11 -20.02 -9.43
CA SER A 790 31.18 -21.07 -9.01
C SER A 790 31.04 -21.10 -7.49
N ASP A 791 31.43 -20.01 -6.83
CA ASP A 791 31.08 -19.70 -5.46
C ASP A 791 29.54 -19.68 -5.30
N GLN A 792 29.06 -20.16 -4.16
CA GLN A 792 27.66 -20.15 -3.74
C GLN A 792 27.64 -19.77 -2.26
N GLY A 793 26.48 -19.36 -1.74
CA GLY A 793 26.38 -18.89 -0.36
C GLY A 793 26.95 -19.86 0.67
N ASN A 794 27.85 -19.34 1.50
CA ASN A 794 28.59 -20.03 2.54
C ASN A 794 28.00 -19.73 3.91
N VAL A 795 28.26 -20.61 4.86
CA VAL A 795 27.94 -20.41 6.28
C VAL A 795 29.24 -20.44 7.06
N ILE A 796 29.57 -19.33 7.70
CA ILE A 796 30.83 -19.11 8.40
C ILE A 796 30.54 -18.81 9.87
N ASP A 797 31.21 -19.56 10.73
CA ASP A 797 31.26 -19.36 12.18
C ASP A 797 32.74 -19.21 12.54
N ALA A 798 33.14 -18.02 12.97
CA ALA A 798 34.52 -17.70 13.30
C ALA A 798 34.89 -18.30 14.66
N GLY A 799 34.09 -18.02 15.68
CA GLY A 799 34.11 -18.70 16.97
C GLY A 799 34.62 -17.78 18.10
N GLU A 800 35.27 -18.32 19.12
CA GLU A 800 35.87 -17.46 20.17
C GLU A 800 37.24 -16.96 19.68
N GLY A 801 37.51 -15.67 19.57
CA GLY A 801 38.80 -15.22 19.03
C GLY A 801 38.80 -13.76 18.62
N ASN A 802 39.93 -13.24 18.15
CA ASN A 802 39.88 -12.02 17.35
C ASN A 802 40.11 -12.45 15.89
N ASP A 803 39.02 -12.61 15.16
CA ASP A 803 39.00 -13.32 13.91
C ASP A 803 39.01 -12.39 12.70
N TRP A 804 39.44 -12.93 11.57
CA TRP A 804 39.43 -12.24 10.30
C TRP A 804 38.70 -13.09 9.26
N VAL A 805 37.62 -12.56 8.71
CA VAL A 805 36.74 -13.28 7.76
C VAL A 805 36.63 -12.50 6.45
N ALA A 806 36.72 -13.24 5.35
CA ALA A 806 36.27 -12.79 4.03
C ALA A 806 35.30 -13.83 3.48
N ALA A 807 34.02 -13.47 3.34
CA ALA A 807 32.96 -14.42 3.05
C ALA A 807 33.02 -14.88 1.59
N GLY A 808 32.90 -14.00 0.60
CA GLY A 808 32.86 -14.54 -0.75
C GLY A 808 32.51 -13.56 -1.85
N THR A 809 31.77 -14.05 -2.84
CA THR A 809 31.20 -13.25 -3.94
C THR A 809 29.73 -13.61 -4.18
N ALA A 810 29.15 -14.37 -3.26
CA ALA A 810 27.78 -14.82 -3.24
C ALA A 810 27.24 -14.50 -1.84
N SER A 811 25.91 -14.38 -1.72
CA SER A 811 25.23 -14.16 -0.45
C SER A 811 25.61 -15.19 0.62
N ASP A 812 26.36 -14.75 1.62
CA ASP A 812 26.94 -15.54 2.69
C ASP A 812 26.30 -15.22 4.05
N VAL A 813 26.45 -16.12 5.02
CA VAL A 813 26.06 -15.92 6.41
C VAL A 813 27.30 -16.06 7.29
N VAL A 814 27.64 -15.01 8.03
CA VAL A 814 28.81 -14.96 8.91
C VAL A 814 28.38 -14.69 10.35
N ARG A 815 28.94 -15.48 11.27
CA ARG A 815 28.87 -15.26 12.72
C ARG A 815 30.29 -15.15 13.24
N ALA A 816 30.66 -13.99 13.78
CA ALA A 816 32.00 -13.79 14.34
C ALA A 816 32.10 -14.27 15.81
N ASP A 817 30.99 -14.23 16.55
CA ASP A 817 30.83 -14.72 17.92
C ASP A 817 31.49 -13.84 18.99
N ALA A 818 32.58 -14.25 19.64
CA ALA A 818 33.09 -13.54 20.81
C ALA A 818 34.52 -13.09 20.58
N GLY A 819 34.74 -11.78 20.52
CA GLY A 819 35.96 -11.31 19.89
C GLY A 819 36.13 -9.82 19.75
N ASN A 820 37.00 -9.46 18.82
CA ASN A 820 37.13 -8.12 18.28
C ASN A 820 37.47 -8.40 16.83
N ASP A 821 36.44 -8.61 16.06
CA ASP A 821 36.48 -9.33 14.81
C ASP A 821 36.50 -8.36 13.63
N LEU A 822 37.05 -8.82 12.51
CA LEU A 822 37.06 -8.06 11.26
C LEU A 822 36.46 -8.92 10.16
N VAL A 823 35.26 -8.57 9.71
CA VAL A 823 34.51 -9.32 8.71
C VAL A 823 34.31 -8.49 7.45
N TYR A 824 34.53 -9.12 6.30
CA TYR A 824 34.13 -8.60 4.99
C TYR A 824 33.18 -9.60 4.33
N GLY A 825 31.93 -9.22 4.09
CA GLY A 825 30.98 -10.02 3.30
C GLY A 825 31.46 -10.19 1.85
N MET A 826 31.91 -9.08 1.27
CA MET A 826 32.51 -8.92 -0.06
C MET A 826 31.54 -8.96 -1.24
N GLY A 827 30.32 -9.46 -1.15
CA GLY A 827 29.33 -9.12 -2.17
C GLY A 827 28.49 -10.27 -2.64
N GLY A 828 27.38 -9.91 -3.28
CA GLY A 828 26.14 -10.59 -2.96
C GLY A 828 25.59 -10.09 -1.62
N ASN A 829 24.31 -10.37 -1.37
CA ASN A 829 23.61 -9.92 -0.17
C ASN A 829 24.01 -10.78 1.03
N ASP A 830 24.83 -10.25 1.92
CA ASP A 830 25.47 -10.95 3.02
C ASP A 830 24.77 -10.67 4.36
N TYR A 831 24.77 -11.64 5.29
CA TYR A 831 24.35 -11.44 6.68
C TYR A 831 25.54 -11.63 7.60
N VAL A 832 25.86 -10.62 8.42
CA VAL A 832 27.02 -10.64 9.33
C VAL A 832 26.58 -10.29 10.76
N ASP A 833 26.77 -11.24 11.68
CA ASP A 833 26.57 -11.07 13.14
C ASP A 833 27.95 -11.02 13.82
N GLY A 834 28.34 -9.83 14.32
CA GLY A 834 29.58 -9.57 15.06
C GLY A 834 29.59 -10.32 16.39
N GLY A 835 28.63 -10.03 17.25
CA GLY A 835 28.39 -10.77 18.50
C GLY A 835 28.89 -10.00 19.72
N ASP A 836 29.63 -10.65 20.61
CA ASP A 836 30.22 -9.99 21.78
C ASP A 836 31.59 -9.44 21.39
N GLY A 837 31.81 -8.13 21.37
CA GLY A 837 33.11 -7.64 20.94
C GLY A 837 33.31 -6.15 20.88
N ALA A 838 34.07 -5.72 19.90
CA ALA A 838 34.13 -4.35 19.41
C ALA A 838 34.68 -4.56 18.01
N ASP A 839 33.74 -4.81 17.12
CA ASP A 839 33.89 -5.51 15.87
C ASP A 839 33.88 -4.50 14.71
N GLU A 840 34.50 -4.90 13.60
CA GLU A 840 34.56 -4.09 12.39
C GLU A 840 33.95 -4.93 11.26
N LEU A 841 32.71 -4.59 10.88
CA LEU A 841 31.89 -5.33 9.93
C LEU A 841 31.76 -4.52 8.65
N HIS A 842 32.08 -5.15 7.53
CA HIS A 842 31.93 -4.58 6.19
C HIS A 842 31.00 -5.49 5.39
N GLY A 843 29.88 -4.97 4.90
CA GLY A 843 28.99 -5.71 3.98
C GLY A 843 29.76 -6.05 2.71
N ASP A 844 30.33 -5.02 2.11
CA ASP A 844 31.08 -5.13 0.88
C ASP A 844 32.58 -4.80 1.02
N SER A 845 33.22 -4.37 -0.07
CA SER A 845 34.62 -3.98 -0.03
C SER A 845 35.06 -2.93 -1.06
N VAL A 846 35.68 -1.84 -0.59
CA VAL A 846 36.15 -0.72 -1.45
C VAL A 846 37.61 -0.72 -1.92
N ASN A 847 37.83 -0.20 -3.12
CA ASN A 847 39.10 -0.23 -3.86
C ASN A 847 40.03 0.96 -3.59
N THR A 848 40.48 1.19 -2.36
CA THR A 848 41.21 2.44 -2.03
C THR A 848 42.60 2.30 -1.41
N ALA A 849 43.11 1.10 -1.14
CA ALA A 849 44.50 0.91 -0.72
C ALA A 849 45.47 0.56 -1.88
N PRO A 850 46.75 1.01 -1.89
CA PRO A 850 47.79 0.59 -2.85
C PRO A 850 48.19 -0.91 -2.79
N ASN A 851 47.38 -1.71 -2.09
CA ASN A 851 47.60 -3.08 -1.69
C ASN A 851 46.24 -3.79 -1.69
N ASN A 852 45.83 -4.15 -2.91
CA ASN A 852 44.57 -4.72 -3.40
C ASN A 852 44.10 -6.02 -2.70
N TYR A 853 43.63 -5.98 -1.45
CA TYR A 853 43.29 -7.22 -0.71
C TYR A 853 41.80 -7.43 -0.45
N ASN A 854 40.96 -6.47 -0.83
CA ASN A 854 39.57 -6.35 -0.45
C ASN A 854 38.91 -5.46 -1.53
N THR A 855 38.53 -6.06 -2.67
CA THR A 855 37.95 -5.25 -3.76
C THR A 855 36.78 -5.98 -4.37
N THR A 856 35.60 -5.51 -4.05
CA THR A 856 34.37 -5.86 -4.74
C THR A 856 34.26 -4.96 -5.96
N MET A 857 33.81 -5.52 -7.08
CA MET A 857 33.48 -4.68 -8.22
C MET A 857 32.13 -4.02 -7.91
N PRO A 858 31.89 -2.75 -8.26
CA PRO A 858 30.63 -2.07 -7.97
C PRO A 858 29.36 -2.83 -8.44
N GLU A 859 29.47 -3.69 -9.45
CA GLU A 859 28.37 -4.54 -9.92
C GLU A 859 28.10 -5.83 -9.11
N GLN A 860 28.93 -6.10 -8.09
CA GLN A 860 28.85 -7.26 -7.20
C GLN A 860 28.45 -6.86 -5.79
N ASN A 861 28.35 -5.56 -5.53
CA ASN A 861 27.89 -5.03 -4.28
C ASN A 861 26.46 -5.52 -3.98
N GLY A 862 26.25 -5.88 -2.70
CA GLY A 862 25.07 -6.53 -2.16
C GLY A 862 24.01 -5.56 -1.69
N ASP A 863 22.94 -6.11 -1.11
CA ASP A 863 22.11 -5.40 -0.13
C ASP A 863 22.31 -6.24 1.14
N ASP A 864 23.08 -5.73 2.09
CA ASP A 864 23.69 -6.49 3.19
C ASP A 864 23.00 -6.23 4.53
N VAL A 865 23.13 -7.18 5.47
CA VAL A 865 22.63 -7.02 6.85
C VAL A 865 23.78 -7.19 7.83
N LEU A 866 24.11 -6.14 8.57
CA LEU A 866 25.18 -6.12 9.57
C LEU A 866 24.60 -5.93 10.97
N VAL A 867 25.00 -6.78 11.91
CA VAL A 867 24.59 -6.71 13.32
C VAL A 867 25.86 -6.66 14.18
N GLY A 868 26.11 -5.54 14.84
CA GLY A 868 27.26 -5.34 15.73
C GLY A 868 27.16 -6.25 16.96
N GLY A 869 26.13 -6.02 17.78
CA GLY A 869 25.84 -6.85 18.94
C GLY A 869 26.16 -6.11 20.23
N ALA A 870 27.13 -6.59 21.00
CA ALA A 870 27.52 -5.95 22.24
C ALA A 870 28.95 -5.44 22.17
N GLY A 871 29.13 -4.13 22.36
CA GLY A 871 30.44 -3.50 22.29
C GLY A 871 30.41 -2.23 21.46
N ASN A 872 31.57 -1.60 21.32
CA ASN A 872 31.69 -0.42 20.47
C ASN A 872 32.09 -0.89 19.07
N ASP A 873 31.12 -1.05 18.20
CA ASP A 873 31.26 -1.66 16.88
C ASP A 873 31.41 -0.60 15.78
N THR A 874 31.90 -1.04 14.63
CA THR A 874 31.99 -0.25 13.40
C THR A 874 31.35 -1.05 12.26
N LEU A 875 30.24 -0.55 11.73
CA LEU A 875 29.49 -1.19 10.65
C LEU A 875 29.56 -0.31 9.40
N ILE A 876 29.91 -0.91 8.26
CA ILE A 876 30.00 -0.21 6.98
C ILE A 876 29.34 -1.06 5.88
N GLY A 877 28.21 -0.63 5.33
CA GLY A 877 27.53 -1.34 4.23
C GLY A 877 28.34 -1.28 2.93
N GLU A 878 28.91 -0.09 2.69
CA GLU A 878 29.78 0.31 1.57
C GLU A 878 29.06 0.67 0.26
N GLY A 879 28.09 -0.11 -0.19
CA GLY A 879 27.37 0.17 -1.42
C GLY A 879 26.30 -0.86 -1.63
N GLY A 880 25.05 -0.46 -1.80
CA GLY A 880 23.93 -1.38 -1.64
C GLY A 880 22.80 -0.66 -0.95
N SER A 881 21.64 -1.28 -0.82
CA SER A 881 20.62 -0.81 0.13
C SER A 881 20.71 -1.68 1.38
N ASP A 882 21.51 -1.24 2.36
CA ASP A 882 22.00 -2.05 3.46
C ASP A 882 21.18 -1.85 4.76
N GLU A 883 21.15 -2.86 5.63
CA GLU A 883 20.56 -2.78 6.98
C GLU A 883 21.64 -2.97 8.06
N LEU A 884 21.87 -1.95 8.87
CA LEU A 884 22.94 -1.94 9.87
C LEU A 884 22.37 -1.70 11.27
N TYR A 885 22.63 -2.63 12.19
CA TYR A 885 22.17 -2.59 13.57
C TYR A 885 23.37 -2.55 14.52
N GLY A 886 23.58 -1.44 15.24
CA GLY A 886 24.67 -1.26 16.22
C GLY A 886 24.54 -2.21 17.40
N GLY A 887 23.54 -1.97 18.26
CA GLY A 887 23.18 -2.86 19.35
C GLY A 887 23.38 -2.22 20.72
N ASP A 888 24.19 -2.83 21.59
CA ASP A 888 24.52 -2.30 22.91
C ASP A 888 25.89 -1.60 22.88
N ASP A 889 26.02 -0.44 23.57
CA ASP A 889 27.21 0.42 23.69
C ASP A 889 27.37 1.44 22.53
N ASP A 890 28.44 2.24 22.49
CA ASP A 890 28.54 3.36 21.53
C ASP A 890 29.13 2.92 20.17
N ASP A 891 28.34 2.98 19.11
CA ASP A 891 28.64 2.45 17.77
C ASP A 891 28.92 3.55 16.72
N ASP A 892 29.71 3.19 15.69
CA ASP A 892 29.92 4.00 14.48
C ASP A 892 29.37 3.23 13.25
N ILE A 893 28.33 3.75 12.60
CA ILE A 893 27.57 3.09 11.53
C ILE A 893 27.56 3.96 10.26
N GLU A 894 28.05 3.42 9.14
CA GLU A 894 28.08 4.06 7.82
C GLU A 894 27.28 3.18 6.83
N GLY A 895 26.17 3.68 6.28
CA GLY A 895 25.35 2.96 5.28
C GLY A 895 26.20 2.67 4.04
N ASP A 896 26.68 3.74 3.41
CA ASP A 896 27.61 3.64 2.30
C ASP A 896 29.05 4.00 2.66
N ALA A 897 29.97 3.59 1.79
CA ALA A 897 31.34 4.04 1.87
C ALA A 897 31.42 5.51 1.46
N ALA A 898 32.28 6.28 2.13
CA ALA A 898 32.56 7.64 1.71
C ALA A 898 32.82 7.74 0.19
N SER A 899 32.13 8.65 -0.49
CA SER A 899 32.07 8.79 -1.96
C SER A 899 33.41 9.14 -2.65
N ASP A 900 34.50 9.37 -1.92
CA ASP A 900 35.86 9.37 -2.49
C ASP A 900 36.45 7.96 -2.71
N LEU A 901 35.75 6.94 -2.20
CA LEU A 901 36.06 5.52 -2.26
C LEU A 901 35.17 4.77 -3.27
N VAL A 902 33.89 5.15 -3.37
CA VAL A 902 32.87 4.54 -4.25
C VAL A 902 32.18 5.56 -5.18
N PRO A 903 31.76 5.16 -6.39
CA PRO A 903 30.95 6.05 -7.22
C PRO A 903 29.54 6.24 -6.64
N ALA A 904 29.00 7.47 -6.66
CA ALA A 904 27.61 7.82 -6.31
C ALA A 904 26.51 6.92 -6.90
N SER A 905 26.80 6.15 -7.97
CA SER A 905 25.83 5.23 -8.59
C SER A 905 25.66 3.89 -7.88
N ILE A 906 26.45 3.62 -6.84
CA ILE A 906 26.30 2.42 -6.00
C ILE A 906 25.92 2.75 -4.57
N HIS A 907 25.77 4.03 -4.25
CA HIS A 907 25.08 4.44 -3.04
C HIS A 907 23.62 4.01 -3.13
N GLY A 908 23.08 3.48 -2.04
CA GLY A 908 21.73 2.95 -2.03
C GLY A 908 20.79 3.73 -1.14
N ASN A 909 19.97 3.01 -0.39
CA ASN A 909 18.90 3.55 0.43
C ASN A 909 18.95 2.68 1.68
N ASP A 910 19.60 3.17 2.70
CA ASP A 910 20.09 2.37 3.82
C ASP A 910 19.17 2.51 5.03
N TYR A 911 19.16 1.47 5.88
CA TYR A 911 18.50 1.47 7.17
C TYR A 911 19.55 1.32 8.27
N LEU A 912 19.66 2.31 9.16
CA LEU A 912 20.63 2.32 10.25
C LEU A 912 19.90 2.45 11.59
N ASP A 913 20.18 1.55 12.53
CA ASP A 913 19.66 1.58 13.91
C ASP A 913 20.83 1.50 14.90
N GLY A 914 21.02 2.56 15.69
CA GLY A 914 22.07 2.65 16.71
C GLY A 914 21.84 1.73 17.90
N GLY A 915 20.59 1.61 18.36
CA GLY A 915 20.22 0.80 19.52
C GLY A 915 20.42 1.53 20.85
N SER A 916 21.35 1.08 21.68
CA SER A 916 21.58 1.62 23.04
C SER A 916 23.00 2.11 23.20
N GLY A 917 23.24 3.42 23.15
CA GLY A 917 24.60 3.90 23.01
C GLY A 917 24.75 5.40 23.08
N ASN A 918 25.72 5.92 22.35
CA ASN A 918 25.85 7.33 21.96
C ASN A 918 26.46 7.27 20.57
N ASP A 919 25.58 7.00 19.63
CA ASP A 919 25.91 6.37 18.37
C ASP A 919 26.16 7.43 17.30
N ARG A 920 26.85 7.03 16.23
CA ARG A 920 27.06 7.88 15.07
C ARG A 920 26.61 7.15 13.83
N LEU A 921 25.61 7.70 13.17
CA LEU A 921 24.99 7.13 11.97
C LEU A 921 25.21 8.10 10.80
N TRP A 922 25.69 7.55 9.69
CA TRP A 922 25.87 8.26 8.42
C TRP A 922 25.23 7.47 7.28
N GLY A 923 24.16 7.98 6.67
CA GLY A 923 23.58 7.40 5.45
C GLY A 923 24.49 7.59 4.24
N GLU A 924 25.19 8.73 4.21
CA GLU A 924 26.12 9.20 3.17
C GLU A 924 25.45 9.58 1.84
N GLY A 925 24.63 8.74 1.22
CA GLY A 925 23.97 9.12 -0.03
C GLY A 925 22.83 8.18 -0.35
N GLY A 926 21.64 8.69 -0.66
CA GLY A 926 20.49 7.81 -0.76
C GLY A 926 19.25 8.49 -0.26
N ASP A 927 18.12 7.77 -0.28
CA ASP A 927 17.02 8.12 0.63
C ASP A 927 17.12 7.12 1.79
N ASP A 928 17.66 7.55 2.93
CA ASP A 928 18.08 6.70 4.05
C ASP A 928 17.16 6.85 5.27
N ASP A 929 17.01 5.78 6.04
CA ASP A 929 16.23 5.72 7.29
C ASP A 929 17.19 5.49 8.49
N LEU A 930 17.36 6.50 9.36
CA LEU A 930 18.29 6.48 10.50
C LEU A 930 17.55 6.61 11.84
N PHE A 931 17.83 5.69 12.78
CA PHE A 931 17.26 5.65 14.13
C PHE A 931 18.38 5.68 15.19
N GLY A 932 18.38 6.68 16.07
CA GLY A 932 19.38 6.81 17.15
C GLY A 932 19.19 5.75 18.23
N GLY A 933 17.96 5.65 18.74
CA GLY A 933 17.60 4.69 19.78
C GLY A 933 17.66 5.33 21.16
N SER A 934 18.45 4.78 22.08
CA SER A 934 18.64 5.41 23.39
C SER A 934 20.08 5.86 23.57
N GLY A 935 20.30 7.15 23.80
CA GLY A 935 21.66 7.69 23.79
C GLY A 935 21.71 9.19 23.68
N ASP A 936 22.90 9.79 23.62
CA ASP A 936 23.04 11.13 23.02
C ASP A 936 23.67 10.89 21.63
N ASP A 937 22.85 10.80 20.59
CA ASP A 937 23.22 10.26 19.28
C ASP A 937 23.55 11.36 18.26
N THR A 938 24.20 10.97 17.16
CA THR A 938 24.48 11.87 16.02
C THR A 938 24.12 11.20 14.72
N LEU A 939 23.09 11.71 14.06
CA LEU A 939 22.58 11.18 12.79
C LEU A 939 22.88 12.18 11.67
N THR A 940 23.32 11.66 10.54
CA THR A 940 23.58 12.44 9.33
C THR A 940 23.03 11.65 8.14
N GLY A 941 22.02 12.19 7.46
CA GLY A 941 21.45 11.60 6.25
C GLY A 941 22.50 11.59 5.15
N ASP A 942 22.77 12.76 4.57
CA ASP A 942 23.72 12.86 3.47
C ASP A 942 25.14 13.30 3.86
N ALA A 943 26.10 12.78 3.10
CA ALA A 943 27.48 13.20 3.09
C ALA A 943 27.61 14.62 2.55
N VAL A 944 28.65 15.30 2.99
CA VAL A 944 28.83 16.70 2.58
C VAL A 944 29.32 16.82 1.15
N SER A 945 28.95 17.91 0.48
CA SER A 945 29.16 18.10 -0.97
C SER A 945 30.62 18.02 -1.50
N THR A 946 31.61 17.90 -0.61
CA THR A 946 33.01 17.67 -0.98
C THR A 946 33.38 16.20 -1.06
N ALA A 947 32.58 15.35 -0.42
CA ALA A 947 32.57 13.91 -0.56
C ALA A 947 31.59 13.57 -1.71
N LEU A 948 30.29 13.86 -1.54
CA LEU A 948 29.23 13.53 -2.50
C LEU A 948 28.86 14.74 -3.39
N ASP A 949 28.30 14.54 -4.59
CA ASP A 949 27.75 15.65 -5.37
C ASP A 949 26.35 15.95 -4.82
N GLY A 950 25.98 17.21 -4.60
CA GLY A 950 24.66 17.56 -4.05
C GLY A 950 23.47 17.13 -4.92
N ALA A 951 23.72 16.70 -6.16
CA ALA A 951 22.71 16.09 -7.03
C ALA A 951 22.42 14.61 -6.73
N ASP A 952 23.25 13.98 -5.90
CA ASP A 952 23.16 12.58 -5.47
C ASP A 952 22.72 12.49 -3.98
N HIS A 953 22.41 13.63 -3.35
CA HIS A 953 21.75 13.71 -2.04
C HIS A 953 20.27 13.34 -2.21
N GLY A 954 19.72 12.56 -1.28
CA GLY A 954 18.33 12.10 -1.34
C GLY A 954 17.48 12.69 -0.24
N ASN A 955 16.36 12.04 0.04
CA ASN A 955 15.35 12.53 0.96
C ASN A 955 15.31 11.62 2.19
N ASP A 956 15.94 12.02 3.28
CA ASP A 956 16.21 11.14 4.40
C ASP A 956 15.16 11.21 5.51
N TYR A 957 15.02 10.12 6.25
CA TYR A 957 14.23 10.03 7.47
C TYR A 957 15.16 9.80 8.67
N LEU A 958 15.18 10.74 9.61
CA LEU A 958 16.01 10.66 10.82
C LEU A 958 15.12 10.76 12.07
N ASP A 959 15.32 9.86 13.03
CA ASP A 959 14.60 9.83 14.32
C ASP A 959 15.59 9.64 15.47
N GLY A 960 15.68 10.62 16.37
CA GLY A 960 16.58 10.59 17.53
C GLY A 960 16.14 9.62 18.62
N GLU A 961 14.83 9.45 18.80
CA GLU A 961 14.21 8.68 19.87
C GLU A 961 14.49 9.19 21.31
N GLU A 962 15.20 8.47 22.19
CA GLU A 962 15.45 8.89 23.59
C GLU A 962 16.87 9.49 23.72
N GLY A 963 17.01 10.82 23.88
CA GLY A 963 18.36 11.40 23.90
C GLY A 963 18.46 12.93 23.84
N ASP A 964 19.65 13.48 24.14
CA ASP A 964 19.98 14.85 23.68
C ASP A 964 20.67 14.75 22.31
N ASP A 965 19.91 14.70 21.22
CA ASP A 965 20.37 14.24 19.91
C ASP A 965 20.78 15.36 18.94
N LEU A 966 21.55 14.96 17.90
CA LEU A 966 22.01 15.85 16.85
C LEU A 966 21.75 15.25 15.46
N LEU A 967 20.78 15.82 14.74
CA LEU A 967 20.31 15.36 13.44
C LEU A 967 20.67 16.36 12.32
N PHE A 968 21.22 15.84 11.22
CA PHE A 968 21.52 16.60 10.00
C PHE A 968 20.96 15.90 8.76
N GLY A 969 20.03 16.52 8.03
CA GLY A 969 19.53 15.98 6.77
C GLY A 969 20.58 16.09 5.64
N ASN A 970 21.05 17.31 5.41
CA ASN A 970 22.11 17.69 4.46
C ASN A 970 21.75 17.68 2.97
N GLY A 971 20.54 18.04 2.58
CA GLY A 971 20.15 18.26 1.18
C GLY A 971 18.99 17.37 0.82
N GLY A 972 18.29 17.68 -0.28
CA GLY A 972 17.03 16.99 -0.55
C GLY A 972 15.91 17.40 0.42
N ASP A 973 14.74 16.76 0.31
CA ASP A 973 13.57 17.08 1.14
C ASP A 973 13.48 16.09 2.33
N ASP A 974 14.02 16.47 3.48
CA ASP A 974 14.24 15.56 4.61
C ASP A 974 13.11 15.56 5.63
N THR A 975 13.04 14.50 6.45
CA THR A 975 12.11 14.37 7.60
C THR A 975 12.88 14.02 8.87
N LEU A 976 12.90 14.93 9.85
CA LEU A 976 13.66 14.78 11.10
C LEU A 976 12.71 14.84 12.32
N PHE A 977 12.84 13.87 13.22
CA PHE A 977 12.17 13.81 14.52
C PHE A 977 13.20 13.81 15.65
N GLY A 978 13.06 14.75 16.59
CA GLY A 978 13.95 14.84 17.77
C GLY A 978 13.71 13.70 18.75
N GLY A 979 12.45 13.49 19.13
CA GLY A 979 12.07 12.47 20.08
C GLY A 979 11.90 13.06 21.48
N ALA A 980 12.59 12.51 22.47
CA ALA A 980 12.51 12.94 23.86
C ALA A 980 13.84 13.50 24.37
N ASP A 981 13.76 14.58 25.15
CA ASP A 981 14.86 15.37 25.73
C ASP A 981 15.32 16.55 24.82
N ASP A 982 16.47 17.21 25.05
CA ASP A 982 16.75 18.53 24.44
C ASP A 982 17.56 18.40 23.11
N ASP A 983 16.92 18.51 21.94
CA ASP A 983 17.49 18.12 20.64
C ASP A 983 17.97 19.27 19.71
N GLN A 984 18.79 18.91 18.72
CA GLN A 984 19.22 19.80 17.63
C GLN A 984 18.99 19.18 16.25
N LEU A 985 18.05 19.76 15.50
CA LEU A 985 17.68 19.33 14.16
C LEU A 985 18.10 20.40 13.13
N VAL A 986 18.79 19.97 12.08
CA VAL A 986 19.18 20.83 10.97
C VAL A 986 18.81 20.13 9.67
N GLY A 987 17.83 20.68 8.93
CA GLY A 987 17.42 20.16 7.63
C GLY A 987 18.59 20.24 6.65
N ASP A 988 19.01 21.46 6.32
CA ASP A 988 20.16 21.66 5.44
C ASP A 988 21.42 22.24 6.09
N THR A 989 22.59 21.87 5.55
CA THR A 989 23.86 22.45 6.01
C THR A 989 23.92 23.98 5.79
N ALA A 990 24.08 24.74 6.88
CA ALA A 990 24.29 26.18 6.83
C ALA A 990 25.63 26.58 6.17
N ALA A 991 25.61 27.57 5.27
CA ALA A 991 26.71 27.93 4.33
C ALA A 991 28.07 28.36 4.93
N ASP A 992 28.24 28.43 6.26
CA ASP A 992 29.46 28.85 6.95
C ASP A 992 30.14 27.79 7.82
N ALA A 993 29.69 26.53 7.79
CA ALA A 993 30.50 25.42 8.22
C ALA A 993 31.73 25.34 7.28
N PRO A 994 32.97 25.63 7.76
CA PRO A 994 34.13 25.83 6.89
C PRO A 994 34.59 24.57 6.13
N ASN A 995 33.95 23.43 6.40
CA ASN A 995 34.20 22.13 5.77
C ASN A 995 32.92 21.48 5.20
N PHE A 996 31.75 22.11 5.34
CA PHE A 996 30.45 21.55 4.95
C PHE A 996 29.71 22.64 4.15
N GLN A 997 29.84 22.61 2.82
CA GLN A 997 29.28 23.65 1.94
C GLN A 997 28.32 23.00 0.95
N LEU A 998 27.07 22.77 1.33
CA LEU A 998 26.03 22.43 0.36
C LEU A 998 25.85 23.59 -0.62
N GLU A 999 25.79 23.29 -1.93
CA GLU A 999 25.49 24.33 -2.91
C GLU A 999 24.01 24.71 -2.75
N SER A 1000 23.72 26.02 -2.69
CA SER A 1000 22.36 26.54 -2.38
C SER A 1000 21.22 26.01 -3.25
N GLU A 1001 21.54 25.36 -4.37
CA GLU A 1001 20.57 24.76 -5.30
C GLU A 1001 20.11 23.35 -4.92
N TYR A 1002 20.71 22.76 -3.88
CA TYR A 1002 20.41 21.42 -3.36
C TYR A 1002 19.77 21.45 -1.97
N HIS A 1003 19.48 22.65 -1.45
CA HIS A 1003 18.62 22.81 -0.28
C HIS A 1003 17.18 22.41 -0.66
N GLY A 1004 16.54 21.53 0.11
CA GLY A 1004 15.18 21.07 -0.16
C GLY A 1004 14.14 21.62 0.81
N ASP A 1005 12.92 21.13 0.69
CA ASP A 1005 11.77 21.56 1.50
C ASP A 1005 11.58 20.59 2.69
N ASP A 1006 12.16 20.91 3.85
CA ASP A 1006 12.30 19.95 4.96
C ASP A 1006 11.10 19.90 5.93
N TYR A 1007 10.93 18.76 6.61
CA TYR A 1007 10.03 18.58 7.74
C TYR A 1007 10.82 18.28 9.03
N LEU A 1008 10.71 19.15 10.04
CA LEU A 1008 11.37 18.98 11.33
C LEU A 1008 10.32 19.02 12.46
N ASP A 1009 10.38 18.08 13.39
CA ASP A 1009 9.52 18.00 14.57
C ASP A 1009 10.35 17.72 15.83
N GLY A 1010 10.33 18.65 16.80
CA GLY A 1010 11.09 18.53 18.05
C GLY A 1010 10.50 17.55 19.05
N GLU A 1011 9.20 17.24 18.96
CA GLU A 1011 8.49 16.36 19.91
C GLU A 1011 8.57 16.79 21.39
N ASP A 1012 9.17 16.01 22.32
CA ASP A 1012 9.19 16.29 23.76
C ASP A 1012 10.56 16.88 24.18
N GLY A 1013 10.71 18.19 24.42
CA GLY A 1013 12.07 18.71 24.60
C GLY A 1013 12.26 20.20 24.89
N GLN A 1014 13.46 20.71 24.61
CA GLN A 1014 13.71 22.15 24.43
C GLN A 1014 14.60 22.28 23.21
N ASP A 1015 13.95 22.32 22.05
CA ASP A 1015 14.64 21.88 20.84
C ASP A 1015 15.11 23.07 20.02
N THR A 1016 16.13 22.84 19.20
CA THR A 1016 16.62 23.81 18.23
C THR A 1016 16.46 23.25 16.83
N LEU A 1017 15.54 23.85 16.06
CA LEU A 1017 15.22 23.43 14.70
C LEU A 1017 15.69 24.49 13.70
N ILE A 1018 16.44 24.08 12.67
CA ILE A 1018 16.97 24.95 11.63
C ILE A 1018 16.69 24.35 10.25
N GLY A 1019 15.81 24.94 9.46
CA GLY A 1019 15.55 24.50 8.07
C GLY A 1019 16.62 24.95 7.08
N ALA A 1020 17.12 26.18 7.26
CA ALA A 1020 18.18 26.83 6.48
C ALA A 1020 17.82 27.29 5.05
N GLY A 1021 17.42 26.42 4.11
CA GLY A 1021 16.99 26.83 2.77
C GLY A 1021 15.72 26.10 2.36
N GLY A 1022 15.13 26.43 1.21
CA GLY A 1022 13.87 25.79 0.80
C GLY A 1022 12.65 26.22 1.61
N ALA A 1023 11.52 25.54 1.44
CA ALA A 1023 10.22 25.88 2.02
C ALA A 1023 9.82 24.92 3.14
N ASP A 1024 10.39 25.15 4.31
CA ASP A 1024 10.40 24.18 5.40
C ASP A 1024 9.12 24.19 6.26
N THR A 1025 8.90 23.09 6.97
CA THR A 1025 7.86 22.91 7.98
C THR A 1025 8.48 22.49 9.31
N LEU A 1026 8.44 23.37 10.31
CA LEU A 1026 9.03 23.15 11.64
C LEU A 1026 7.94 23.14 12.73
N TYR A 1027 7.92 22.07 13.52
CA TYR A 1027 7.10 21.92 14.72
C TYR A 1027 7.99 21.83 15.97
N GLY A 1028 7.74 22.69 16.96
CA GLY A 1028 8.57 22.74 18.18
C GLY A 1028 8.24 21.66 19.21
N GLY A 1029 6.98 21.22 19.28
CA GLY A 1029 6.55 20.21 20.25
C GLY A 1029 6.24 20.74 21.66
N ASP A 1030 6.43 19.91 22.67
CA ASP A 1030 6.32 20.23 24.09
C ASP A 1030 7.68 20.81 24.56
N GLY A 1031 7.80 22.11 24.86
CA GLY A 1031 9.14 22.64 25.17
C GLY A 1031 9.27 24.14 25.38
N ASP A 1032 10.49 24.68 25.30
CA ASP A 1032 10.78 26.11 25.19
C ASP A 1032 11.74 26.28 23.99
N ASP A 1033 11.20 26.19 22.77
CA ASP A 1033 12.00 25.83 21.58
C ASP A 1033 12.53 27.04 20.79
N GLU A 1034 13.55 26.82 19.96
CA GLU A 1034 14.10 27.80 19.01
C GLU A 1034 13.97 27.27 17.56
N LEU A 1035 13.10 27.90 16.76
CA LEU A 1035 12.87 27.54 15.36
C LEU A 1035 13.41 28.65 14.44
N ILE A 1036 14.23 28.25 13.48
CA ILE A 1036 14.81 29.11 12.45
C ILE A 1036 14.48 28.48 11.09
N GLY A 1037 13.66 29.15 10.28
CA GLY A 1037 13.46 28.74 8.88
C GLY A 1037 14.71 29.04 8.05
N ASP A 1038 14.65 30.05 7.21
CA ASP A 1038 15.78 30.43 6.36
C ASP A 1038 17.04 31.03 7.06
N ASP A 1039 18.20 30.74 6.46
CA ASP A 1039 19.50 31.34 6.76
C ASP A 1039 19.59 32.84 6.28
N ASP A 1040 20.48 33.69 6.81
CA ASP A 1040 20.53 35.12 6.39
C ASP A 1040 20.89 35.26 4.89
N ALA A 1041 20.25 36.20 4.17
CA ALA A 1041 20.49 36.52 2.74
C ALA A 1041 21.96 36.89 2.34
N SER A 1042 22.88 36.99 3.31
CA SER A 1042 24.33 37.07 3.08
C SER A 1042 25.01 35.71 2.93
N ARG A 1043 24.28 34.63 3.17
CA ARG A 1043 24.69 33.23 3.27
C ARG A 1043 23.95 32.39 2.23
N LEU A 1044 22.63 32.56 2.14
CA LEU A 1044 21.78 31.98 1.10
C LEU A 1044 21.34 33.04 0.07
N ALA A 1045 21.34 32.71 -1.22
CA ALA A 1045 20.87 33.65 -2.23
C ALA A 1045 19.34 33.68 -2.23
N GLY A 1046 18.74 34.88 -2.28
CA GLY A 1046 17.29 35.14 -2.20
C GLY A 1046 16.34 34.38 -3.14
N GLU A 1047 16.84 33.50 -4.01
CA GLU A 1047 16.06 32.63 -4.89
C GLU A 1047 15.95 31.18 -4.37
N TRP A 1048 16.71 30.84 -3.32
CA TRP A 1048 16.73 29.55 -2.62
C TRP A 1048 16.11 29.63 -1.23
N HIS A 1049 15.54 30.79 -0.90
CA HIS A 1049 14.66 30.97 0.26
C HIS A 1049 13.25 30.51 -0.10
N GLY A 1050 12.59 29.76 0.77
CA GLY A 1050 11.20 29.37 0.62
C GLY A 1050 10.22 30.17 1.46
N ASP A 1051 8.97 29.68 1.52
CA ASP A 1051 7.92 30.24 2.37
C ASP A 1051 7.72 29.28 3.57
N ASP A 1052 8.53 29.44 4.60
CA ASP A 1052 8.58 28.53 5.75
C ASP A 1052 7.30 28.56 6.63
N TYR A 1053 6.94 27.40 7.18
CA TYR A 1053 5.91 27.23 8.20
C TYR A 1053 6.54 26.87 9.54
N LEU A 1054 6.42 27.75 10.53
CA LEU A 1054 6.93 27.52 11.88
C LEU A 1054 5.78 27.49 12.90
N ASN A 1055 5.72 26.44 13.72
CA ASN A 1055 4.74 26.26 14.79
C ASN A 1055 5.40 25.71 16.06
N GLY A 1056 5.64 26.56 17.07
CA GLY A 1056 6.25 26.14 18.33
C GLY A 1056 5.35 25.35 19.30
N GLU A 1057 4.10 25.05 18.93
CA GLU A 1057 3.24 24.15 19.72
C GLU A 1057 3.08 24.55 21.23
N ASP A 1058 3.47 23.71 22.19
CA ASP A 1058 3.22 23.85 23.63
C ASP A 1058 4.49 24.37 24.37
N GLY A 1059 4.69 25.69 24.42
CA GLY A 1059 5.89 26.24 25.09
C GLY A 1059 5.98 27.77 25.22
N ASP A 1060 7.11 28.31 25.71
CA ASP A 1060 7.51 29.72 25.55
C ASP A 1060 8.57 29.88 24.41
N ASP A 1061 8.16 29.61 23.17
CA ASP A 1061 9.04 29.43 21.98
C ASP A 1061 9.56 30.72 21.33
N LEU A 1062 10.68 30.58 20.61
CA LEU A 1062 11.34 31.60 19.79
C LEU A 1062 11.22 31.24 18.29
N LEU A 1063 10.54 32.11 17.54
CA LEU A 1063 10.34 32.04 16.07
C LEU A 1063 10.86 33.30 15.37
#